data_AF-A0A8C9H051-F1
#
_entry.id   AF-A0A8C9H051-F1
#
_cell.length_a   1.000
_cell.length_b   1.000
_cell.length_c   1.000
_cell.angle_alpha   90.00
_cell.angle_beta   90.00
_cell.angle_gamma   90.00
#
_symmetry.space_group_name_H-M   'P 1'
#
loop_
_entity.id
_entity.type
_entity.pdbx_description
1 polymer ?
#
loop_
_entity_poly.entity_id
_entity_poly.type
_entity_poly.pdbx_seq_one_letter_code
_entity_poly.pdbx_strand_id
1 'polypeptide(L)'
;MGQGQESIATKYLNDLSQSGGYVFLQNIHLMTKWLKEFEEILDNILANAHPTFRLFLSSAVPTEKNSTILPEKLLKKCIRINNEKSYSLKENIKVCLDKFMNINVDAVGDVTENGTGNASINGTAPVSKYDQDDKLKTVIFGISYYHSLLLARFLYGKIGFCQSYSFNDNDLEISFNIIKRYLIHSNIFPLADVLFLVGEIIYGGHITDVWDRRINKTYIKYILNEVYKHITMINDRNNIQVDDGRETNKPNQGICIENGTITNTTENDSNTFETVQNNQNDRNNNNISGILKNTQTNIFFEAFKFPDCTKYNLAQLKKYVDEKLKKEQTYLLGLHINAEIEYMKNECSRILQNLQELGSREIITSASDGSENINESNNISNKNDKQKSSNTSTNALYSLINQLLNELPEKIIIEDIKFEEITMNTFVVIALKETEQFNILLKCINDTLIEIKLVLDGILNINDKIQNTINSLLLHNIPEIWKNYSYPSKKKLMPWYNNLKLRINFMNEWINIIKNNVSIPNSVWLSALFNPIAFLTAIKQTFSHHAHIPIDKLKLKWYVTNVTKLEDLNNKNNSIYIHGLYLQGASWFINAKNDTLGFDTQNINDNTSYGNLVEAIPKHTYSPMPIIYVCCITNEQDEQMQQNGNINYLNTPLYVTSDRGNTYVCSIDLNLETDDIQDKWILAGVALFLSND
;
A
#
# COMPACT_ATOMS: atom_id res chain seq x y z
N MET A 1 -31.11 -3.55 -12.99
CA MET A 1 -31.84 -3.11 -11.79
C MET A 1 -31.36 -1.74 -11.38
N GLY A 2 -32.29 -0.80 -11.26
CA GLY A 2 -32.06 0.64 -11.19
C GLY A 2 -33.39 1.37 -11.39
N GLN A 3 -33.53 2.60 -10.86
CA GLN A 3 -34.62 3.57 -11.11
C GLN A 3 -35.91 2.98 -11.73
N GLY A 4 -36.80 2.39 -10.92
CA GLY A 4 -38.15 2.00 -11.34
C GLY A 4 -38.28 0.72 -12.20
N GLN A 5 -37.19 -0.03 -12.42
CA GLN A 5 -37.23 -1.28 -13.21
C GLN A 5 -37.87 -2.48 -12.50
N GLU A 6 -38.27 -2.32 -11.23
CA GLU A 6 -38.79 -3.38 -10.36
C GLU A 6 -40.06 -4.02 -10.91
N SER A 7 -41.02 -3.21 -11.35
CA SER A 7 -42.29 -3.70 -11.90
C SER A 7 -42.10 -4.50 -13.20
N ILE A 8 -41.14 -4.08 -14.03
CA ILE A 8 -40.80 -4.75 -15.28
C ILE A 8 -40.13 -6.09 -14.97
N ALA A 9 -39.21 -6.12 -14.01
CA ALA A 9 -38.55 -7.34 -13.57
C ALA A 9 -39.58 -8.36 -13.04
N THR A 10 -40.51 -7.96 -12.18
CA THR A 10 -41.56 -8.84 -11.66
C THR A 10 -42.46 -9.40 -12.75
N LYS A 11 -42.81 -8.58 -13.76
CA LYS A 11 -43.60 -9.05 -14.90
C LYS A 11 -42.86 -10.14 -15.69
N TYR A 12 -41.59 -9.91 -16.05
CA TYR A 12 -40.80 -10.91 -16.76
C TYR A 12 -40.57 -12.19 -15.94
N LEU A 13 -40.39 -12.06 -14.62
CA LEU A 13 -40.27 -13.22 -13.73
C LEU A 13 -41.55 -14.07 -13.74
N ASN A 14 -42.73 -13.45 -13.70
CA ASN A 14 -44.00 -14.17 -13.75
C ASN A 14 -44.21 -14.84 -15.12
N ASP A 15 -44.00 -14.12 -16.21
CA ASP A 15 -44.23 -14.63 -17.56
C ASP A 15 -43.27 -15.80 -17.89
N LEU A 16 -41.98 -15.64 -17.58
CA LEU A 16 -40.94 -16.64 -17.89
C LEU A 16 -40.88 -17.77 -16.88
N SER A 17 -41.36 -17.58 -15.66
CA SER A 17 -41.47 -18.70 -14.72
C SER A 17 -42.53 -19.70 -15.16
N GLN A 18 -43.60 -19.27 -15.82
CA GLN A 18 -44.64 -20.17 -16.35
C GLN A 18 -44.25 -20.77 -17.71
N SER A 19 -43.69 -19.97 -18.61
CA SER A 19 -43.34 -20.39 -19.98
C SER A 19 -41.97 -21.07 -20.09
N GLY A 20 -41.11 -20.89 -19.10
CA GLY A 20 -39.70 -21.31 -19.14
C GLY A 20 -38.82 -20.30 -19.89
N GLY A 21 -37.57 -20.16 -19.46
CA GLY A 21 -36.62 -19.22 -20.07
C GLY A 21 -35.55 -18.73 -19.09
N TYR A 22 -34.75 -17.77 -19.55
CA TYR A 22 -33.62 -17.23 -18.79
C TYR A 22 -33.86 -15.76 -18.46
N VAL A 23 -33.76 -15.43 -17.17
CA VAL A 23 -33.84 -14.03 -16.70
C VAL A 23 -32.51 -13.65 -16.08
N PHE A 24 -31.95 -12.51 -16.49
CA PHE A 24 -30.73 -11.96 -15.89
C PHE A 24 -31.02 -10.58 -15.29
N LEU A 25 -30.94 -10.49 -13.97
CA LEU A 25 -31.12 -9.24 -13.23
C LEU A 25 -29.76 -8.69 -12.82
N GLN A 26 -29.33 -7.60 -13.44
CA GLN A 26 -28.06 -6.97 -13.14
C GLN A 26 -28.17 -5.92 -12.03
N ASN A 27 -27.12 -5.78 -11.21
CA ASN A 27 -26.96 -4.74 -10.19
C ASN A 27 -28.03 -4.76 -9.09
N ILE A 28 -28.42 -5.96 -8.62
CA ILE A 28 -29.49 -6.11 -7.63
C ILE A 28 -29.20 -5.40 -6.30
N HIS A 29 -27.93 -5.25 -5.92
CA HIS A 29 -27.47 -4.53 -4.73
C HIS A 29 -27.91 -3.07 -4.67
N LEU A 30 -28.22 -2.44 -5.81
CA LEU A 30 -28.69 -1.06 -5.85
C LEU A 30 -30.14 -0.92 -5.37
N MET A 31 -30.91 -2.02 -5.32
CA MET A 31 -32.34 -2.05 -4.98
C MET A 31 -32.58 -2.58 -3.55
N THR A 32 -32.05 -1.89 -2.54
CA THR A 32 -32.07 -2.38 -1.14
C THR A 32 -33.48 -2.58 -0.54
N LYS A 33 -34.46 -1.77 -0.95
CA LYS A 33 -35.85 -1.90 -0.51
C LYS A 33 -36.56 -3.08 -1.17
N TRP A 34 -36.49 -3.13 -2.50
CA TRP A 34 -37.13 -4.17 -3.29
C TRP A 34 -36.55 -5.56 -3.00
N LEU A 35 -35.28 -5.67 -2.60
CA LEU A 35 -34.68 -6.96 -2.24
C LEU A 35 -35.46 -7.72 -1.15
N LYS A 36 -36.15 -7.02 -0.22
CA LYS A 36 -36.98 -7.68 0.81
C LYS A 36 -38.26 -8.29 0.21
N GLU A 37 -38.94 -7.53 -0.63
CA GLU A 37 -40.15 -7.99 -1.34
C GLU A 37 -39.81 -9.07 -2.37
N PHE A 38 -38.66 -8.95 -3.01
CA PHE A 38 -38.16 -9.88 -4.00
C PHE A 38 -37.96 -11.29 -3.43
N GLU A 39 -37.58 -11.42 -2.15
CA GLU A 39 -37.49 -12.74 -1.50
C GLU A 39 -38.84 -13.45 -1.46
N GLU A 40 -39.92 -12.75 -1.09
CA GLU A 40 -41.27 -13.30 -1.04
C GLU A 40 -41.78 -13.64 -2.45
N ILE A 41 -41.53 -12.76 -3.42
CA ILE A 41 -41.87 -12.98 -4.83
C ILE A 41 -41.16 -14.22 -5.36
N LEU A 42 -39.86 -14.37 -5.07
CA LEU A 42 -39.06 -15.49 -5.52
C LEU A 42 -39.58 -16.82 -4.96
N ASP A 43 -40.01 -16.85 -3.70
CA ASP A 43 -40.54 -18.06 -3.07
C ASP A 43 -41.86 -18.52 -3.70
N ASN A 44 -42.73 -17.57 -4.03
CA ASN A 44 -43.98 -17.86 -4.73
C ASN A 44 -43.72 -18.37 -6.15
N ILE A 45 -42.74 -17.80 -6.84
CA ILE A 45 -42.39 -18.17 -8.22
C ILE A 45 -41.73 -19.54 -8.27
N LEU A 46 -40.76 -19.82 -7.40
CA LEU A 46 -40.02 -21.08 -7.39
C LEU A 46 -40.90 -22.29 -7.08
N ALA A 47 -42.01 -22.11 -6.36
CA ALA A 47 -42.93 -23.20 -6.04
C ALA A 47 -43.57 -23.84 -7.29
N ASN A 48 -43.87 -23.03 -8.32
CA ASN A 48 -44.57 -23.46 -9.54
C ASN A 48 -43.77 -23.17 -10.83
N ALA A 49 -42.46 -22.99 -10.72
CA ALA A 49 -41.63 -22.62 -11.86
C ALA A 49 -41.48 -23.77 -12.88
N HIS A 50 -41.49 -23.41 -14.16
CA HIS A 50 -41.24 -24.31 -15.27
C HIS A 50 -39.82 -24.92 -15.19
N PRO A 51 -39.62 -26.21 -15.51
CA PRO A 51 -38.32 -26.88 -15.33
C PRO A 51 -37.13 -26.24 -16.05
N THR A 52 -37.38 -25.56 -17.18
CA THR A 52 -36.35 -24.87 -17.97
C THR A 52 -36.07 -23.44 -17.50
N PHE A 53 -36.82 -22.92 -16.52
CA PHE A 53 -36.63 -21.58 -16.00
C PHE A 53 -35.30 -21.46 -15.25
N ARG A 54 -34.54 -20.41 -15.54
CA ARG A 54 -33.27 -20.09 -14.87
C ARG A 54 -33.20 -18.59 -14.58
N LEU A 55 -32.83 -18.27 -13.35
CA LEU A 55 -32.67 -16.90 -12.88
C LEU A 55 -31.19 -16.66 -12.54
N PHE A 56 -30.60 -15.66 -13.19
CA PHE A 56 -29.26 -15.18 -12.91
C PHE A 56 -29.35 -13.81 -12.25
N LEU A 57 -28.57 -13.62 -11.18
CA LEU A 57 -28.51 -12.38 -10.42
C LEU A 57 -27.07 -11.87 -10.41
N SER A 58 -26.86 -10.59 -10.74
CA SER A 58 -25.56 -9.95 -10.57
C SER A 58 -25.60 -8.92 -9.44
N SER A 59 -24.62 -9.00 -8.55
CA SER A 59 -24.43 -8.08 -7.43
C SER A 59 -22.98 -7.69 -7.34
N ALA A 60 -22.70 -6.50 -6.81
CA ALA A 60 -21.37 -6.17 -6.33
C ALA A 60 -20.98 -7.14 -5.20
N VAL A 61 -19.68 -7.42 -5.11
CA VAL A 61 -19.11 -8.22 -4.02
C VAL A 61 -19.28 -7.42 -2.72
N PRO A 62 -19.89 -8.00 -1.67
CA PRO A 62 -19.94 -7.35 -0.36
C PRO A 62 -18.53 -7.08 0.14
N THR A 63 -18.20 -5.82 0.40
CA THR A 63 -16.96 -5.45 1.09
C THR A 63 -17.11 -5.67 2.59
N GLU A 64 -16.01 -5.83 3.33
CA GLU A 64 -16.04 -6.08 4.79
C GLU A 64 -16.87 -5.05 5.58
N LYS A 65 -16.96 -3.81 5.09
CA LYS A 65 -17.77 -2.73 5.69
C LYS A 65 -19.27 -2.82 5.39
N ASN A 66 -19.66 -3.55 4.34
CA ASN A 66 -21.02 -3.61 3.80
C ASN A 66 -21.52 -5.06 3.73
N SER A 67 -21.32 -5.84 4.79
CA SER A 67 -21.68 -7.26 4.84
C SER A 67 -23.19 -7.56 4.67
N THR A 68 -24.04 -6.53 4.67
CA THR A 68 -25.51 -6.63 4.61
C THR A 68 -26.13 -6.16 3.29
N ILE A 69 -25.35 -6.05 2.20
CA ILE A 69 -25.90 -5.64 0.89
C ILE A 69 -26.98 -6.61 0.38
N LEU A 70 -26.79 -7.91 0.61
CA LEU A 70 -27.72 -8.95 0.16
C LEU A 70 -28.31 -9.72 1.35
N PRO A 71 -29.62 -10.00 1.32
CA PRO A 71 -30.24 -10.87 2.32
C PRO A 71 -29.64 -12.28 2.38
N GLU A 72 -29.44 -12.81 3.60
CA GLU A 72 -28.85 -14.14 3.81
C GLU A 72 -29.74 -15.27 3.26
N LYS A 73 -31.07 -15.12 3.37
CA LYS A 73 -32.04 -16.12 2.88
C LYS A 73 -31.97 -16.26 1.37
N LEU A 74 -31.96 -15.15 0.63
CA LEU A 74 -31.72 -15.14 -0.82
C LEU A 74 -30.40 -15.84 -1.17
N LEU A 75 -29.31 -15.50 -0.48
CA LEU A 75 -28.00 -16.09 -0.73
C LEU A 75 -27.97 -17.61 -0.45
N LYS A 76 -28.76 -18.14 0.49
CA LYS A 76 -28.85 -19.58 0.78
C LYS A 76 -29.56 -20.36 -0.34
N LYS A 77 -30.44 -19.72 -1.11
CA LYS A 77 -31.20 -20.34 -2.20
C LYS A 77 -30.47 -20.29 -3.55
N CYS A 78 -29.52 -19.37 -3.71
CA CYS A 78 -28.77 -19.18 -4.94
C CYS A 78 -27.52 -20.07 -5.04
N ILE A 79 -27.21 -20.54 -6.25
CA ILE A 79 -25.87 -21.02 -6.59
C ILE A 79 -24.97 -19.78 -6.76
N ARG A 80 -23.88 -19.72 -5.99
CA ARG A 80 -22.99 -18.55 -5.96
C ARG A 80 -21.80 -18.77 -6.88
N ILE A 81 -21.56 -17.82 -7.78
CA ILE A 81 -20.39 -17.78 -8.65
C ILE A 81 -19.73 -16.42 -8.42
N ASN A 82 -18.52 -16.44 -7.89
CA ASN A 82 -17.72 -15.24 -7.72
C ASN A 82 -16.80 -15.08 -8.93
N ASN A 83 -16.92 -13.94 -9.62
CA ASN A 83 -15.99 -13.57 -10.68
C ASN A 83 -14.99 -12.57 -10.11
N GLU A 84 -13.78 -13.04 -9.82
CA GLU A 84 -12.70 -12.22 -9.27
C GLU A 84 -11.74 -11.83 -10.39
N LYS A 85 -11.23 -10.59 -10.34
CA LYS A 85 -10.18 -10.17 -11.26
C LYS A 85 -8.92 -10.96 -10.95
N SER A 86 -8.22 -11.41 -11.98
CA SER A 86 -6.90 -11.99 -11.80
C SER A 86 -5.89 -10.92 -11.38
N TYR A 87 -5.07 -11.24 -10.39
CA TYR A 87 -3.90 -10.43 -10.03
C TYR A 87 -2.62 -10.94 -10.69
N SER A 88 -2.70 -11.99 -11.51
CA SER A 88 -1.55 -12.49 -12.27
C SER A 88 -1.09 -11.44 -13.28
N LEU A 89 0.19 -11.09 -13.22
CA LEU A 89 0.79 -10.15 -14.16
C LEU A 89 0.64 -10.67 -15.59
N LYS A 90 0.92 -11.96 -15.81
CA LYS A 90 0.86 -12.63 -17.09
C LYS A 90 -0.54 -12.66 -17.68
N GLU A 91 -1.54 -13.04 -16.89
CA GLU A 91 -2.94 -13.09 -17.35
C GLU A 91 -3.44 -11.69 -17.68
N ASN A 92 -3.13 -10.70 -16.84
CA ASN A 92 -3.52 -9.31 -17.08
C ASN A 92 -2.92 -8.76 -18.39
N ILE A 93 -1.64 -9.03 -18.66
CA ILE A 93 -1.02 -8.62 -19.94
C ILE A 93 -1.77 -9.23 -21.13
N LYS A 94 -2.09 -10.53 -21.06
CA LYS A 94 -2.81 -11.20 -22.15
C LYS A 94 -4.19 -10.61 -22.38
N VAL A 95 -4.95 -10.39 -21.31
CA VAL A 95 -6.28 -9.76 -21.37
C VAL A 95 -6.20 -8.36 -21.99
N CYS A 96 -5.19 -7.56 -21.64
CA CYS A 96 -4.95 -6.27 -22.28
C CYS A 96 -4.62 -6.41 -23.78
N LEU A 97 -3.78 -7.37 -24.16
CA LEU A 97 -3.46 -7.63 -25.57
C LEU A 97 -4.66 -8.17 -26.38
N ASP A 98 -5.53 -8.99 -25.77
CA ASP A 98 -6.78 -9.45 -26.37
C ASP A 98 -7.71 -8.28 -26.68
N LYS A 99 -7.81 -7.29 -25.78
CA LYS A 99 -8.61 -6.08 -26.01
C LYS A 99 -8.14 -5.32 -27.25
N PHE A 100 -6.85 -5.05 -27.37
CA PHE A 100 -6.30 -4.35 -28.55
C PHE A 100 -6.41 -5.14 -29.85
N MET A 101 -6.46 -6.48 -29.77
CA MET A 101 -6.73 -7.33 -30.93
C MET A 101 -8.19 -7.24 -31.39
N ASN A 102 -9.14 -7.15 -30.44
CA ASN A 102 -10.58 -7.14 -30.72
C ASN A 102 -11.13 -5.77 -31.10
N ILE A 103 -10.50 -4.66 -30.68
CA ILE A 103 -10.91 -3.28 -30.99
C ILE A 103 -11.08 -3.01 -32.51
N ASN A 104 -10.51 -3.84 -33.39
CA ASN A 104 -10.61 -3.71 -34.85
C ASN A 104 -11.58 -4.67 -35.55
N VAL A 105 -12.24 -5.60 -34.85
CA VAL A 105 -13.21 -6.51 -35.50
C VAL A 105 -14.55 -5.79 -35.79
N ASP A 106 -14.89 -4.78 -35.00
CA ASP A 106 -16.16 -4.05 -35.11
C ASP A 106 -16.09 -2.79 -36.00
N ALA A 107 -14.90 -2.42 -36.50
CA ALA A 107 -14.68 -1.22 -37.32
C ALA A 107 -14.56 -1.50 -38.84
N VAL A 108 -15.03 -2.65 -39.31
CA VAL A 108 -15.19 -2.95 -40.75
C VAL A 108 -16.68 -2.86 -41.08
N GLY A 109 -17.19 -1.64 -41.12
CA GLY A 109 -18.59 -1.35 -41.43
C GLY A 109 -18.87 0.15 -41.52
N ASP A 110 -17.99 0.90 -42.20
CA ASP A 110 -18.19 2.26 -42.77
C ASP A 110 -16.78 2.83 -43.04
N VAL A 111 -16.34 3.22 -44.24
CA VAL A 111 -17.01 3.80 -45.41
C VAL A 111 -16.27 3.32 -46.65
N THR A 112 -17.02 2.72 -47.58
CA THR A 112 -16.65 2.66 -49.00
C THR A 112 -16.64 4.07 -49.57
N GLU A 113 -15.56 4.49 -50.24
CA GLU A 113 -15.68 5.06 -51.57
C GLU A 113 -14.34 5.06 -52.31
N ASN A 114 -14.35 4.32 -53.42
CA ASN A 114 -13.53 4.46 -54.62
C ASN A 114 -12.14 3.79 -54.64
N GLY A 115 -12.08 2.62 -55.30
CA GLY A 115 -10.85 2.13 -55.91
C GLY A 115 -10.71 0.61 -55.95
N THR A 116 -11.46 -0.02 -56.86
CA THR A 116 -11.24 -1.35 -57.48
C THR A 116 -9.90 -2.06 -57.21
N GLY A 117 -9.95 -3.31 -56.71
CA GLY A 117 -8.80 -4.22 -56.85
C GLY A 117 -8.76 -5.40 -55.88
N ASN A 118 -9.49 -6.47 -56.23
CA ASN A 118 -9.21 -7.88 -55.89
C ASN A 118 -9.21 -8.29 -54.41
N ALA A 119 -10.34 -8.86 -54.00
CA ALA A 119 -10.40 -9.84 -52.92
C ALA A 119 -9.48 -11.03 -53.25
N SER A 120 -8.31 -11.07 -52.61
CA SER A 120 -7.48 -12.28 -52.56
C SER A 120 -8.08 -13.25 -51.55
N ILE A 121 -8.75 -14.25 -52.09
CA ILE A 121 -9.07 -15.54 -51.48
C ILE A 121 -7.75 -16.16 -50.99
N ASN A 122 -7.48 -16.11 -49.69
CA ASN A 122 -6.64 -17.06 -48.96
C ASN A 122 -6.99 -16.92 -47.46
N GLY A 123 -7.35 -18.03 -46.82
CA GLY A 123 -7.85 -18.10 -45.45
C GLY A 123 -6.82 -17.77 -44.37
N THR A 124 -6.45 -16.51 -44.26
CA THR A 124 -5.76 -15.93 -43.11
C THR A 124 -6.70 -14.95 -42.43
N ALA A 125 -6.87 -15.09 -41.11
CA ALA A 125 -7.66 -14.17 -40.29
C ALA A 125 -7.28 -12.70 -40.58
N PRO A 126 -8.23 -11.75 -40.54
CA PRO A 126 -7.95 -10.35 -40.81
C PRO A 126 -6.82 -9.85 -39.90
N VAL A 127 -5.71 -9.43 -40.50
CA VAL A 127 -4.56 -8.84 -39.80
C VAL A 127 -4.98 -7.45 -39.35
N SER A 128 -4.88 -7.16 -38.06
CA SER A 128 -5.30 -5.86 -37.53
C SER A 128 -4.41 -4.74 -38.08
N LYS A 129 -4.95 -3.52 -38.30
CA LYS A 129 -4.15 -2.34 -38.72
C LYS A 129 -2.95 -2.07 -37.80
N TYR A 130 -3.04 -2.50 -36.55
CA TYR A 130 -1.99 -2.37 -35.54
C TYR A 130 -0.85 -3.36 -35.73
N ASP A 131 -1.08 -4.55 -36.30
CA ASP A 131 -0.01 -5.52 -36.55
C ASP A 131 0.98 -5.05 -37.62
N GLN A 132 0.55 -4.10 -38.47
CA GLN A 132 1.35 -3.47 -39.53
C GLN A 132 2.21 -2.29 -39.03
N ASP A 133 1.91 -1.71 -37.85
CA ASP A 133 2.64 -0.55 -37.30
C ASP A 133 3.47 -0.97 -36.08
N ASP A 134 4.78 -1.11 -36.30
CA ASP A 134 5.75 -1.51 -35.28
C ASP A 134 5.82 -0.55 -34.08
N LYS A 135 5.58 0.75 -34.30
CA LYS A 135 5.57 1.74 -33.21
C LYS A 135 4.35 1.53 -32.33
N LEU A 136 3.18 1.29 -32.93
CA LEU A 136 1.96 1.02 -32.18
C LEU A 136 2.02 -0.30 -31.42
N LYS A 137 2.60 -1.36 -31.98
CA LYS A 137 2.83 -2.62 -31.24
C LYS A 137 3.68 -2.41 -29.99
N THR A 138 4.75 -1.62 -30.11
CA THR A 138 5.64 -1.26 -28.99
C THR A 138 4.88 -0.55 -27.88
N VAL A 139 4.02 0.43 -28.24
CA VAL A 139 3.17 1.15 -27.29
C VAL A 139 2.13 0.24 -26.64
N ILE A 140 1.42 -0.57 -27.43
CA ILE A 140 0.40 -1.50 -26.94
C ILE A 140 1.00 -2.42 -25.89
N PHE A 141 2.16 -3.01 -26.17
CA PHE A 141 2.84 -3.87 -25.20
C PHE A 141 3.25 -3.09 -23.94
N GLY A 142 3.87 -1.92 -24.10
CA GLY A 142 4.32 -1.09 -22.98
C GLY A 142 3.20 -0.68 -22.03
N ILE A 143 2.11 -0.10 -22.54
CA ILE A 143 0.99 0.33 -21.69
C ILE A 143 0.24 -0.89 -21.10
N SER A 144 0.11 -1.98 -21.86
CA SER A 144 -0.49 -3.22 -21.34
C SER A 144 0.32 -3.78 -20.16
N TYR A 145 1.65 -3.77 -20.28
CA TYR A 145 2.55 -4.18 -19.21
C TYR A 145 2.45 -3.25 -18.00
N TYR A 146 2.48 -1.93 -18.21
CA TYR A 146 2.30 -0.95 -17.13
C TYR A 146 0.96 -1.10 -16.39
N HIS A 147 -0.15 -1.19 -17.11
CA HIS A 147 -1.48 -1.39 -16.50
C HIS A 147 -1.51 -2.69 -15.68
N SER A 148 -0.94 -3.77 -16.23
CA SER A 148 -0.88 -5.06 -15.55
C SER A 148 0.01 -5.06 -14.31
N LEU A 149 1.12 -4.31 -14.31
CA LEU A 149 1.98 -4.11 -13.13
C LEU A 149 1.22 -3.44 -11.98
N LEU A 150 0.47 -2.38 -12.29
CA LEU A 150 -0.34 -1.69 -11.28
C LEU A 150 -1.41 -2.62 -10.70
N LEU A 151 -2.10 -3.38 -11.56
CA LEU A 151 -3.12 -4.34 -11.12
C LEU A 151 -2.53 -5.44 -10.25
N ALA A 152 -1.43 -6.06 -10.69
CA ALA A 152 -0.76 -7.14 -9.96
C ALA A 152 -0.22 -6.68 -8.59
N ARG A 153 0.19 -5.42 -8.48
CA ARG A 153 0.69 -4.85 -7.23
C ARG A 153 -0.39 -4.75 -6.14
N PHE A 154 -1.68 -4.63 -6.48
CA PHE A 154 -2.76 -4.63 -5.48
C PHE A 154 -2.88 -5.92 -4.67
N LEU A 155 -2.35 -7.05 -5.19
CA LEU A 155 -2.34 -8.32 -4.48
C LEU A 155 -1.65 -8.21 -3.11
N TYR A 156 -0.61 -7.38 -3.02
CA TYR A 156 0.22 -7.22 -1.81
C TYR A 156 -0.34 -6.20 -0.82
N GLY A 157 -1.62 -5.84 -0.96
CA GLY A 157 -2.34 -4.94 -0.06
C GLY A 157 -1.58 -3.63 0.19
N LYS A 158 -1.38 -3.31 1.47
CA LYS A 158 -0.76 -2.05 1.92
C LYS A 158 0.72 -1.89 1.53
N ILE A 159 1.44 -2.98 1.31
CA ILE A 159 2.84 -2.93 0.84
C ILE A 159 2.88 -2.49 -0.63
N GLY A 160 1.92 -2.97 -1.42
CA GLY A 160 1.74 -2.59 -2.81
C GLY A 160 1.32 -1.13 -2.93
N PHE A 161 0.11 -0.82 -2.48
CA PHE A 161 -0.44 0.53 -2.42
C PHE A 161 -1.09 0.79 -1.06
N CYS A 162 -0.87 1.97 -0.50
CA CYS A 162 -1.44 2.37 0.78
C CYS A 162 -2.97 2.39 0.74
N GLN A 163 -3.56 2.69 -0.42
CA GLN A 163 -5.00 2.61 -0.66
C GLN A 163 -5.33 1.74 -1.88
N SER A 164 -6.58 1.28 -1.94
CA SER A 164 -7.09 0.53 -3.08
C SER A 164 -7.65 1.50 -4.10
N TYR A 165 -7.13 1.47 -5.33
CA TYR A 165 -7.62 2.27 -6.45
C TYR A 165 -8.23 1.36 -7.51
N SER A 166 -9.23 1.85 -8.23
CA SER A 166 -9.87 1.09 -9.31
C SER A 166 -9.41 1.62 -10.66
N PHE A 167 -8.32 1.07 -11.17
CA PHE A 167 -7.92 1.30 -12.56
C PHE A 167 -8.83 0.52 -13.51
N ASN A 168 -9.33 1.20 -14.52
CA ASN A 168 -10.30 0.68 -15.48
C ASN A 168 -9.67 0.50 -16.86
N ASP A 169 -10.35 -0.28 -17.70
CA ASP A 169 -9.95 -0.51 -19.09
C ASP A 169 -9.99 0.79 -19.91
N ASN A 170 -10.89 1.69 -19.55
CA ASN A 170 -10.99 3.02 -20.15
C ASN A 170 -9.71 3.84 -19.94
N ASP A 171 -9.04 3.71 -18.79
CA ASP A 171 -7.79 4.42 -18.52
C ASP A 171 -6.66 3.93 -19.45
N LEU A 172 -6.62 2.62 -19.70
CA LEU A 172 -5.71 1.97 -20.65
C LEU A 172 -5.97 2.44 -22.09
N GLU A 173 -7.23 2.45 -22.51
CA GLU A 173 -7.63 2.86 -23.87
C GLU A 173 -7.35 4.35 -24.14
N ILE A 174 -7.72 5.23 -23.21
CA ILE A 174 -7.45 6.67 -23.32
C ILE A 174 -5.94 6.91 -23.39
N SER A 175 -5.14 6.23 -22.55
CA SER A 175 -3.68 6.35 -22.57
C SER A 175 -3.10 5.95 -23.92
N PHE A 176 -3.57 4.84 -24.49
CA PHE A 176 -3.17 4.40 -25.83
C PHE A 176 -3.56 5.42 -26.91
N ASN A 177 -4.80 5.92 -26.89
CA ASN A 177 -5.30 6.87 -27.88
C ASN A 177 -4.53 8.20 -27.86
N ILE A 178 -4.15 8.69 -26.67
CA ILE A 178 -3.29 9.88 -26.52
C ILE A 178 -1.92 9.62 -27.15
N ILE A 179 -1.28 8.51 -26.81
CA ILE A 179 0.06 8.18 -27.32
C ILE A 179 0.04 7.98 -28.84
N LYS A 180 -0.98 7.28 -29.36
CA LYS A 180 -1.24 7.12 -30.80
C LYS A 180 -1.40 8.46 -31.49
N ARG A 181 -2.14 9.40 -30.89
CA ARG A 181 -2.30 10.76 -31.45
C ARG A 181 -0.96 11.48 -31.54
N TYR A 182 -0.13 11.42 -30.51
CA TYR A 182 1.21 12.01 -30.56
C TYR A 182 2.09 11.35 -31.64
N LEU A 183 2.06 10.03 -31.76
CA LEU A 183 2.82 9.32 -32.81
C LEU A 183 2.42 9.70 -34.24
N ILE A 184 1.16 10.07 -34.46
CA ILE A 184 0.66 10.48 -35.78
C ILE A 184 1.04 11.94 -36.10
N HIS A 185 0.96 12.83 -35.11
CA HIS A 185 1.06 14.28 -35.34
C HIS A 185 2.45 14.87 -35.08
N SER A 186 3.30 14.18 -34.31
CA SER A 186 4.62 14.67 -33.93
C SER A 186 5.74 13.81 -34.53
N ASN A 187 6.74 14.46 -35.13
CA ASN A 187 7.92 13.79 -35.66
C ASN A 187 8.83 13.25 -34.54
N ILE A 188 8.83 13.92 -33.39
CA ILE A 188 9.59 13.55 -32.19
C ILE A 188 8.58 13.18 -31.10
N PHE A 189 8.76 12.01 -30.49
CA PHE A 189 7.87 11.53 -29.43
C PHE A 189 8.04 12.36 -28.15
N PRO A 190 7.02 13.10 -27.69
CA PRO A 190 7.13 13.99 -26.53
C PRO A 190 6.99 13.20 -25.23
N LEU A 191 8.08 12.55 -24.83
CA LEU A 191 8.11 11.66 -23.66
C LEU A 191 7.68 12.34 -22.36
N ALA A 192 8.10 13.59 -22.11
CA ALA A 192 7.74 14.33 -20.90
C ALA A 192 6.23 14.60 -20.81
N ASP A 193 5.60 15.01 -21.91
CA ASP A 193 4.16 15.30 -21.95
C ASP A 193 3.36 14.01 -21.77
N VAL A 194 3.79 12.91 -22.41
CA VAL A 194 3.13 11.61 -22.28
C VAL A 194 3.26 11.08 -20.84
N LEU A 195 4.44 11.20 -20.22
CA LEU A 195 4.65 10.82 -18.82
C LEU A 195 3.72 11.59 -17.88
N PHE A 196 3.57 12.89 -18.11
CA PHE A 196 2.67 13.73 -17.34
C PHE A 196 1.21 13.36 -17.56
N LEU A 197 0.75 13.24 -18.81
CA LEU A 197 -0.65 12.93 -19.13
C LEU A 197 -1.06 11.55 -18.61
N VAL A 198 -0.27 10.51 -18.88
CA VAL A 198 -0.59 9.13 -18.47
C VAL A 198 -0.37 8.95 -16.97
N GLY A 199 0.78 9.40 -16.45
CA GLY A 199 1.20 9.18 -15.07
C GLY A 199 0.50 10.06 -14.04
N GLU A 200 0.29 11.36 -14.33
CA GLU A 200 -0.24 12.32 -13.36
C GLU A 200 -1.73 12.57 -13.52
N ILE A 201 -2.23 12.58 -14.76
CA ILE A 201 -3.61 12.97 -15.04
C ILE A 201 -4.51 11.74 -15.12
N ILE A 202 -4.19 10.76 -15.97
CA ILE A 202 -5.04 9.58 -16.15
C ILE A 202 -4.96 8.67 -14.92
N TYR A 203 -3.81 8.02 -14.71
CA TYR A 203 -3.66 7.10 -13.57
C TYR A 203 -3.48 7.88 -12.27
N GLY A 204 -2.67 8.95 -12.29
CA GLY A 204 -2.44 9.80 -11.13
C GLY A 204 -3.67 10.56 -10.64
N GLY A 205 -4.68 10.77 -11.49
CA GLY A 205 -5.97 11.38 -11.10
C GLY A 205 -6.80 10.49 -10.17
N HIS A 206 -6.60 9.17 -10.21
CA HIS A 206 -7.23 8.22 -9.29
C HIS A 206 -6.50 8.11 -7.94
N ILE A 207 -5.23 8.51 -7.89
CA ILE A 207 -4.35 8.28 -6.75
C ILE A 207 -4.35 9.50 -5.83
N THR A 208 -4.87 9.32 -4.63
CA THR A 208 -4.97 10.37 -3.60
C THR A 208 -3.75 10.42 -2.68
N ASP A 209 -3.13 9.29 -2.39
CA ASP A 209 -1.94 9.22 -1.53
C ASP A 209 -0.67 9.64 -2.29
N VAL A 210 0.13 10.52 -1.67
CA VAL A 210 1.33 11.10 -2.29
C VAL A 210 2.42 10.04 -2.50
N TRP A 211 2.54 9.06 -1.61
CA TRP A 211 3.54 8.00 -1.68
C TRP A 211 3.16 6.96 -2.74
N ASP A 212 1.87 6.61 -2.83
CA ASP A 212 1.36 5.79 -3.93
C ASP A 212 1.54 6.48 -5.28
N ARG A 213 1.36 7.80 -5.33
CA ARG A 213 1.59 8.60 -6.55
C ARG A 213 3.06 8.57 -6.96
N ARG A 214 3.98 8.62 -6.00
CA ARG A 214 5.43 8.48 -6.23
C ARG A 214 5.75 7.12 -6.86
N ILE A 215 5.16 6.03 -6.34
CA ILE A 215 5.30 4.68 -6.92
C ILE A 215 4.80 4.65 -8.36
N ASN A 216 3.62 5.21 -8.63
CA ASN A 216 3.05 5.27 -9.97
C ASN A 216 3.94 6.00 -10.99
N LYS A 217 4.48 7.16 -10.58
CA LYS A 217 5.43 7.94 -11.40
C LYS A 217 6.69 7.13 -11.73
N THR A 218 7.22 6.40 -10.76
CA THR A 218 8.39 5.54 -10.98
C THR A 218 8.06 4.44 -11.99
N TYR A 219 6.94 3.73 -11.85
CA TYR A 219 6.52 2.72 -12.84
C TYR A 219 6.43 3.28 -14.27
N ILE A 220 5.62 4.33 -14.47
CA ILE A 220 5.38 4.85 -15.82
C ILE A 220 6.66 5.42 -16.45
N LYS A 221 7.54 6.05 -15.65
CA LYS A 221 8.86 6.54 -16.08
C LYS A 221 9.68 5.42 -16.70
N TYR A 222 9.88 4.31 -16.00
CA TYR A 222 10.70 3.21 -16.53
C TYR A 222 10.06 2.52 -17.73
N ILE A 223 8.74 2.33 -17.73
CA ILE A 223 8.07 1.66 -18.86
C ILE A 223 8.09 2.53 -20.12
N LEU A 224 7.71 3.81 -20.03
CA LEU A 224 7.69 4.68 -21.20
C LEU A 224 9.09 5.03 -21.71
N ASN A 225 10.11 5.04 -20.85
CA ASN A 225 11.50 5.19 -21.29
C ASN A 225 11.92 4.03 -22.20
N GLU A 226 11.53 2.78 -21.92
CA GLU A 226 11.82 1.65 -22.81
C GLU A 226 11.00 1.71 -24.10
N VAL A 227 9.72 2.08 -24.00
CA VAL A 227 8.89 2.30 -25.18
C VAL A 227 9.53 3.36 -26.09
N TYR A 228 10.02 4.47 -25.52
CA TYR A 228 10.71 5.51 -26.25
C TYR A 228 11.98 5.01 -26.93
N LYS A 229 12.86 4.29 -26.20
CA LYS A 229 14.09 3.68 -26.76
C LYS A 229 13.78 2.77 -27.95
N HIS A 230 12.75 1.94 -27.85
CA HIS A 230 12.36 1.06 -28.95
C HIS A 230 11.77 1.84 -30.15
N ILE A 231 10.97 2.88 -29.90
CA ILE A 231 10.45 3.75 -30.97
C ILE A 231 11.59 4.47 -31.70
N THR A 232 12.59 4.99 -30.99
CA THR A 232 13.75 5.64 -31.62
C THR A 232 14.56 4.64 -32.44
N MET A 233 14.79 3.43 -31.93
CA MET A 233 15.45 2.36 -32.71
C MET A 233 14.69 2.00 -33.99
N ILE A 234 13.35 1.99 -33.96
CA ILE A 234 12.52 1.76 -35.15
C ILE A 234 12.67 2.91 -36.15
N ASN A 235 12.66 4.17 -35.67
CA ASN A 235 12.88 5.33 -36.53
C ASN A 235 14.24 5.26 -37.22
N ASP A 236 15.29 4.91 -36.48
CA ASP A 236 16.66 4.82 -37.02
C ASP A 236 16.77 3.71 -38.08
N ARG A 237 16.16 2.52 -37.84
CA ARG A 237 16.10 1.44 -38.84
C ARG A 237 15.38 1.87 -40.12
N ASN A 238 14.27 2.59 -39.99
CA ASN A 238 13.52 3.07 -41.14
C ASN A 238 14.29 4.14 -41.92
N ASN A 239 15.05 5.00 -41.24
CA ASN A 239 15.89 6.00 -41.91
C ASN A 239 17.05 5.35 -42.69
N ILE A 240 17.67 4.29 -42.15
CA ILE A 240 18.75 3.55 -42.84
C ILE A 240 18.23 2.86 -44.11
N GLN A 241 17.02 2.31 -44.11
CA GLN A 241 16.43 1.67 -45.30
C GLN A 241 16.05 2.66 -46.41
N VAL A 242 15.90 3.95 -46.12
CA VAL A 242 15.58 4.98 -47.12
C VAL A 242 16.85 5.45 -47.87
N ASP A 243 18.03 5.35 -47.25
CA ASP A 243 19.30 5.78 -47.87
C ASP A 243 19.88 4.74 -48.86
N ASP A 244 19.53 3.45 -48.77
CA ASP A 244 19.95 2.42 -49.74
C ASP A 244 19.28 2.57 -51.14
N GLY A 245 18.41 3.58 -51.31
CA GLY A 245 17.76 3.91 -52.58
C GLY A 245 18.31 5.13 -53.32
N ARG A 246 19.32 5.84 -52.79
CA ARG A 246 19.95 6.99 -53.46
C ARG A 246 21.46 6.97 -53.26
N GLU A 247 22.18 6.47 -54.26
CA GLU A 247 23.60 6.76 -54.44
C GLU A 247 23.80 8.28 -54.57
N THR A 248 24.17 8.96 -53.49
CA THR A 248 24.97 10.18 -53.58
C THR A 248 26.00 10.22 -52.46
N ASN A 249 27.25 10.02 -52.85
CA ASN A 249 28.52 10.23 -52.15
C ASN A 249 28.48 11.23 -50.97
N LYS A 250 28.82 10.75 -49.77
CA LYS A 250 29.54 11.54 -48.75
C LYS A 250 30.54 10.66 -47.97
N PRO A 251 31.63 11.24 -47.45
CA PRO A 251 32.89 10.54 -47.24
C PRO A 251 32.93 9.75 -45.93
N ASN A 252 33.70 8.66 -45.98
CA ASN A 252 34.09 7.80 -44.87
C ASN A 252 34.50 8.57 -43.60
N GLN A 253 33.80 8.33 -42.50
CA GLN A 253 34.43 8.21 -41.18
C GLN A 253 34.00 6.88 -40.57
N GLY A 254 34.95 5.96 -40.52
CA GLY A 254 34.76 4.59 -40.05
C GLY A 254 34.48 4.54 -38.55
N ILE A 255 33.52 3.68 -38.21
CA ILE A 255 33.35 3.14 -36.86
C ILE A 255 34.29 1.94 -36.77
N CYS A 256 35.39 2.08 -36.03
CA CYS A 256 36.17 0.94 -35.57
C CYS A 256 35.56 0.45 -34.25
N ILE A 257 35.11 -0.80 -34.25
CA ILE A 257 34.77 -1.57 -33.06
C ILE A 257 36.06 -2.23 -32.60
N GLU A 258 36.57 -1.91 -31.41
CA GLU A 258 37.51 -2.81 -30.72
C GLU A 258 37.15 -2.99 -29.24
N ASN A 259 37.36 -4.24 -28.84
CA ASN A 259 37.05 -4.91 -27.60
C ASN A 259 37.76 -4.31 -26.38
N GLY A 260 37.23 -4.60 -25.19
CA GLY A 260 37.56 -3.90 -23.96
C GLY A 260 38.96 -4.12 -23.40
N THR A 261 39.41 -3.16 -22.60
CA THR A 261 40.24 -3.35 -21.39
C THR A 261 40.30 -2.04 -20.59
N ILE A 262 40.36 -2.18 -19.27
CA ILE A 262 40.49 -1.11 -18.28
C ILE A 262 41.94 -0.59 -18.27
N THR A 263 42.15 0.74 -18.32
CA THR A 263 43.24 1.44 -17.61
C THR A 263 42.98 2.95 -17.50
N ASN A 264 43.17 3.50 -16.30
CA ASN A 264 43.21 4.94 -15.97
C ASN A 264 44.49 5.62 -16.49
N THR A 265 44.40 6.88 -16.95
CA THR A 265 45.46 7.92 -16.79
C THR A 265 44.93 9.35 -17.00
N THR A 266 44.98 10.14 -15.92
CA THR A 266 45.36 11.57 -15.72
C THR A 266 45.43 12.61 -16.86
N GLU A 267 44.81 13.76 -16.58
CA GLU A 267 45.25 15.19 -16.76
C GLU A 267 45.53 15.77 -18.16
N ASN A 268 44.77 16.82 -18.55
CA ASN A 268 45.22 18.23 -18.44
C ASN A 268 44.26 19.25 -19.08
N ASP A 269 44.19 20.41 -18.41
CA ASP A 269 43.42 21.62 -18.72
C ASP A 269 43.76 22.31 -20.05
N SER A 270 42.79 23.02 -20.63
CA SER A 270 42.95 24.46 -20.91
C SER A 270 41.68 25.12 -21.48
N ASN A 271 41.34 26.23 -20.83
CA ASN A 271 40.31 27.21 -21.14
C ASN A 271 40.38 27.77 -22.57
N THR A 272 39.24 28.22 -23.12
CA THR A 272 39.09 29.61 -23.60
C THR A 272 37.65 29.97 -24.03
N PHE A 273 37.14 31.00 -23.35
CA PHE A 273 36.24 32.09 -23.77
C PHE A 273 34.80 31.84 -24.27
N GLU A 274 33.90 32.41 -23.45
CA GLU A 274 32.51 32.78 -23.73
C GLU A 274 32.35 33.67 -24.95
N THR A 275 31.26 33.46 -25.70
CA THR A 275 30.52 34.56 -26.32
C THR A 275 29.03 34.30 -26.17
N VAL A 276 28.42 35.11 -25.30
CA VAL A 276 26.99 35.16 -25.04
C VAL A 276 26.27 35.73 -26.27
N GLN A 277 25.48 34.91 -26.94
CA GLN A 277 24.33 35.37 -27.72
C GLN A 277 23.09 34.59 -27.29
N ASN A 278 22.13 35.36 -26.77
CA ASN A 278 20.83 34.93 -26.28
C ASN A 278 20.05 34.13 -27.33
N ASN A 279 19.69 32.89 -27.01
CA ASN A 279 18.51 32.22 -27.55
C ASN A 279 17.83 31.43 -26.42
N GLN A 280 16.64 31.87 -26.02
CA GLN A 280 15.84 31.33 -24.91
C GLN A 280 15.21 29.95 -25.17
N ASN A 281 15.73 29.16 -26.11
CA ASN A 281 15.15 27.85 -26.48
C ASN A 281 15.91 26.61 -25.99
N ASP A 282 17.06 26.76 -25.33
CA ASP A 282 17.92 25.62 -24.94
C ASP A 282 17.77 25.10 -23.49
N ARG A 283 16.86 25.66 -22.69
CA ARG A 283 16.64 25.16 -21.31
C ARG A 283 15.90 23.83 -21.23
N ASN A 284 15.16 23.44 -22.26
CA ASN A 284 14.41 22.17 -22.26
C ASN A 284 15.25 20.96 -22.72
N ASN A 285 16.35 21.16 -23.46
CA ASN A 285 17.19 20.06 -23.94
C ASN A 285 18.19 19.56 -22.89
N ASN A 286 18.60 20.40 -21.94
CA ASN A 286 19.54 20.01 -20.87
C ASN A 286 18.92 19.12 -19.79
N ASN A 287 17.59 19.11 -19.65
CA ASN A 287 16.91 18.15 -18.76
C ASN A 287 16.74 16.76 -19.39
N ILE A 288 16.81 16.66 -20.72
CA ILE A 288 16.64 15.38 -21.44
C ILE A 288 17.95 14.59 -21.46
N SER A 289 19.10 15.27 -21.58
CA SER A 289 20.42 14.64 -21.55
C SER A 289 20.81 14.06 -20.19
N GLY A 290 20.24 14.57 -19.09
CA GLY A 290 20.37 13.96 -17.75
C GLY A 290 19.52 12.71 -17.57
N ILE A 291 18.39 12.59 -18.26
CA ILE A 291 17.47 11.42 -18.18
C ILE A 291 18.02 10.21 -18.96
N LEU A 292 18.84 10.46 -19.98
CA LEU A 292 19.41 9.42 -20.85
C LEU A 292 20.76 8.86 -20.36
N LYS A 293 21.41 9.46 -19.34
CA LYS A 293 22.75 9.05 -18.88
C LYS A 293 22.80 7.90 -17.87
N ASN A 294 21.66 7.31 -17.48
CA ASN A 294 21.67 6.04 -16.75
C ASN A 294 21.66 4.87 -17.75
N THR A 295 22.85 4.42 -18.13
CA THR A 295 23.11 3.10 -18.75
C THR A 295 22.96 1.94 -17.78
N GLN A 296 22.35 2.16 -16.60
CA GLN A 296 21.90 1.09 -15.74
C GLN A 296 20.66 0.44 -16.36
N THR A 297 20.69 -0.89 -16.48
CA THR A 297 19.59 -1.73 -16.96
C THR A 297 18.30 -1.37 -16.25
N ASN A 298 17.20 -1.23 -17.01
CA ASN A 298 15.90 -0.92 -16.44
C ASN A 298 15.49 -1.97 -15.41
N ILE A 299 15.15 -1.53 -14.21
CA ILE A 299 14.85 -2.38 -13.04
C ILE A 299 13.79 -3.46 -13.37
N PHE A 300 12.80 -3.13 -14.19
CA PHE A 300 11.75 -4.07 -14.56
C PHE A 300 12.13 -5.06 -15.66
N PHE A 301 13.12 -4.71 -16.49
CA PHE A 301 13.48 -5.50 -17.66
C PHE A 301 14.79 -6.30 -17.50
N GLU A 302 15.35 -6.32 -16.28
CA GLU A 302 16.48 -7.19 -15.94
C GLU A 302 16.09 -8.67 -15.97
N ALA A 303 14.98 -9.02 -15.32
CA ALA A 303 14.46 -10.39 -15.29
C ALA A 303 13.54 -10.73 -16.46
N PHE A 304 12.81 -9.76 -17.01
CA PHE A 304 11.92 -9.93 -18.16
C PHE A 304 12.32 -8.95 -19.26
N LYS A 305 12.95 -9.39 -20.36
CA LYS A 305 13.39 -8.46 -21.42
C LYS A 305 12.21 -7.93 -22.23
N PHE A 306 12.21 -6.63 -22.50
CA PHE A 306 11.23 -5.98 -23.38
C PHE A 306 11.29 -6.64 -24.79
N PRO A 307 10.17 -7.12 -25.35
CA PRO A 307 10.16 -7.79 -26.64
C PRO A 307 10.43 -6.82 -27.79
N ASP A 308 11.24 -7.23 -28.76
CA ASP A 308 11.39 -6.49 -30.02
C ASP A 308 10.10 -6.62 -30.84
N CYS A 309 9.21 -5.65 -30.70
CA CYS A 309 7.86 -5.65 -31.27
C CYS A 309 7.85 -5.57 -32.82
N THR A 310 9.00 -5.35 -33.45
CA THR A 310 9.16 -5.45 -34.91
C THR A 310 9.11 -6.90 -35.41
N LYS A 311 9.48 -7.86 -34.55
CA LYS A 311 9.61 -9.29 -34.93
C LYS A 311 8.38 -10.12 -34.61
N TYR A 312 7.45 -9.60 -33.81
CA TYR A 312 6.32 -10.34 -33.27
C TYR A 312 5.00 -9.64 -33.61
N ASN A 313 4.00 -10.43 -34.02
CA ASN A 313 2.60 -10.00 -34.08
C ASN A 313 1.97 -10.04 -32.68
N LEU A 314 0.82 -9.39 -32.49
CA LEU A 314 0.13 -9.36 -31.18
C LEU A 314 -0.13 -10.76 -30.60
N ALA A 315 -0.50 -11.74 -31.44
CA ALA A 315 -0.68 -13.13 -31.01
C ALA A 315 0.65 -13.82 -30.62
N GLN A 316 1.77 -13.45 -31.24
CA GLN A 316 3.08 -13.98 -30.90
C GLN A 316 3.64 -13.34 -29.63
N LEU A 317 3.32 -12.06 -29.36
CA LEU A 317 3.63 -11.40 -28.09
C LEU A 317 2.96 -12.11 -26.90
N LYS A 318 1.74 -12.62 -27.07
CA LYS A 318 1.08 -13.47 -26.04
C LYS A 318 1.88 -14.74 -25.75
N LYS A 319 2.37 -15.42 -26.80
CA LYS A 319 3.24 -16.60 -26.64
C LYS A 319 4.58 -16.25 -25.99
N TYR A 320 5.16 -15.11 -26.34
CA TYR A 320 6.37 -14.62 -25.70
C TYR A 320 6.18 -14.40 -24.18
N VAL A 321 5.06 -13.77 -23.80
CA VAL A 321 4.66 -13.60 -22.40
C VAL A 321 4.50 -14.95 -21.71
N ASP A 322 3.89 -15.95 -22.38
CA ASP A 322 3.77 -17.31 -21.85
C ASP A 322 5.10 -17.99 -21.54
N GLU A 323 6.06 -17.87 -22.47
CA GLU A 323 7.35 -18.55 -22.38
C GLU A 323 8.32 -17.88 -21.41
N LYS A 324 8.27 -16.54 -21.32
CA LYS A 324 9.21 -15.74 -20.52
C LYS A 324 8.73 -15.48 -19.10
N LEU A 325 7.43 -15.40 -18.85
CA LEU A 325 6.85 -15.21 -17.50
C LEU A 325 6.35 -16.55 -16.93
N LYS A 326 7.23 -17.54 -16.77
CA LYS A 326 6.83 -18.86 -16.22
C LYS A 326 6.60 -18.86 -14.72
N LYS A 327 7.31 -17.99 -13.98
CA LYS A 327 7.14 -17.80 -12.54
C LYS A 327 6.98 -16.31 -12.28
N GLU A 328 5.84 -15.93 -11.73
CA GLU A 328 5.62 -14.58 -11.25
C GLU A 328 6.22 -14.47 -9.85
N GLN A 329 7.13 -13.53 -9.67
CA GLN A 329 7.80 -13.28 -8.40
C GLN A 329 7.73 -11.79 -8.09
N THR A 330 7.80 -11.44 -6.80
CA THR A 330 7.64 -10.07 -6.32
C THR A 330 8.59 -9.08 -6.97
N TYR A 331 9.82 -9.49 -7.30
CA TYR A 331 10.82 -8.60 -7.90
C TYR A 331 10.42 -8.12 -9.30
N LEU A 332 9.55 -8.84 -10.03
CA LEU A 332 9.00 -8.35 -11.31
C LEU A 332 8.13 -7.11 -11.11
N LEU A 333 7.55 -6.97 -9.92
CA LEU A 333 6.82 -5.80 -9.48
C LEU A 333 7.74 -4.81 -8.76
N GLY A 334 9.06 -5.06 -8.70
CA GLY A 334 9.99 -4.26 -7.90
C GLY A 334 9.82 -4.42 -6.39
N LEU A 335 9.05 -5.42 -5.92
CA LEU A 335 8.85 -5.73 -4.51
C LEU A 335 9.86 -6.77 -4.00
N HIS A 336 10.25 -6.63 -2.73
CA HIS A 336 11.07 -7.63 -2.06
C HIS A 336 10.29 -8.93 -1.77
N ILE A 337 10.97 -10.09 -1.69
CA ILE A 337 10.35 -11.41 -1.45
C ILE A 337 9.54 -11.47 -0.14
N ASN A 338 9.89 -10.64 0.84
CA ASN A 338 9.15 -10.55 2.11
C ASN A 338 7.70 -10.09 1.91
N ALA A 339 7.38 -9.38 0.83
CA ALA A 339 6.01 -8.99 0.52
C ALA A 339 5.11 -10.21 0.24
N GLU A 340 5.64 -11.24 -0.44
CA GLU A 340 4.91 -12.49 -0.71
C GLU A 340 4.72 -13.28 0.58
N ILE A 341 5.75 -13.34 1.42
CA ILE A 341 5.66 -14.01 2.74
C ILE A 341 4.59 -13.34 3.61
N GLU A 342 4.55 -12.00 3.63
CA GLU A 342 3.57 -11.25 4.40
C GLU A 342 2.15 -11.40 3.85
N TYR A 343 1.99 -11.37 2.52
CA TYR A 343 0.73 -11.67 1.87
C TYR A 343 0.20 -13.06 2.27
N MET A 344 1.04 -14.09 2.15
CA MET A 344 0.67 -15.46 2.54
C MET A 344 0.34 -15.58 4.03
N LYS A 345 1.09 -14.89 4.90
CA LYS A 345 0.83 -14.85 6.35
C LYS A 345 -0.53 -14.21 6.66
N ASN A 346 -0.87 -13.11 5.96
CA ASN A 346 -2.14 -12.41 6.14
C ASN A 346 -3.32 -13.26 5.65
N GLU A 347 -3.20 -13.92 4.49
CA GLU A 347 -4.22 -14.85 3.99
C GLU A 347 -4.43 -16.04 4.94
N CYS A 348 -3.36 -16.65 5.44
CA CYS A 348 -3.45 -17.70 6.46
C CYS A 348 -4.15 -17.20 7.72
N SER A 349 -3.83 -16.00 8.18
CA SER A 349 -4.47 -15.39 9.37
C SER A 349 -5.95 -15.13 9.14
N ARG A 350 -6.33 -14.68 7.94
CA ARG A 350 -7.73 -14.47 7.52
C ARG A 350 -8.51 -15.78 7.51
N ILE A 351 -7.94 -16.85 6.95
CA ILE A 351 -8.55 -18.18 6.94
C ILE A 351 -8.74 -18.70 8.38
N LEU A 352 -7.72 -18.58 9.23
CA LEU A 352 -7.80 -19.01 10.63
C LEU A 352 -8.85 -18.21 11.42
N GLN A 353 -8.93 -16.90 11.18
CA GLN A 353 -9.97 -16.07 11.81
C GLN A 353 -11.37 -16.49 11.36
N ASN A 354 -11.58 -16.72 10.05
CA ASN A 354 -12.86 -17.20 9.54
C ASN A 354 -13.24 -18.57 10.16
N LEU A 355 -12.28 -19.47 10.33
CA LEU A 355 -12.51 -20.76 10.99
C LEU A 355 -12.89 -20.59 12.47
N GLN A 356 -12.25 -19.68 13.18
CA GLN A 356 -12.56 -19.38 14.58
C GLN A 356 -13.96 -18.77 14.73
N GLU A 357 -14.34 -17.87 13.83
CA GLU A 357 -15.68 -17.26 13.79
C GLU A 357 -16.78 -18.30 13.52
N LEU A 358 -16.51 -19.28 12.65
CA LEU A 358 -17.42 -20.41 12.40
C LEU A 358 -17.58 -21.29 13.64
N GLY A 359 -16.51 -21.53 14.41
CA GLY A 359 -16.55 -22.34 15.63
C GLY A 359 -17.20 -21.65 16.84
N SER A 360 -17.19 -20.32 16.89
CA SER A 360 -17.61 -19.56 18.10
C SER A 360 -19.12 -19.28 18.17
N ARG A 361 -19.88 -19.48 17.08
CA ARG A 361 -21.32 -19.13 17.00
C ARG A 361 -22.25 -20.00 17.85
N GLU A 362 -21.82 -21.18 18.29
CA GLU A 362 -22.66 -22.08 19.12
C GLU A 362 -22.79 -21.63 20.59
N ILE A 363 -22.01 -20.64 21.04
CA ILE A 363 -21.82 -20.34 22.47
C ILE A 363 -22.86 -19.36 23.03
N ILE A 364 -23.43 -18.48 22.19
CA ILE A 364 -24.20 -17.31 22.64
C ILE A 364 -25.71 -17.58 22.68
N THR A 365 -26.21 -18.47 21.83
CA THR A 365 -27.64 -18.81 21.79
C THR A 365 -28.14 -19.52 23.06
N SER A 366 -27.24 -20.00 23.92
CA SER A 366 -27.58 -20.64 25.20
C SER A 366 -27.54 -19.70 26.42
N ALA A 367 -27.02 -18.47 26.29
CA ALA A 367 -27.00 -17.50 27.40
C ALA A 367 -28.35 -16.75 27.53
N SER A 368 -29.11 -16.63 26.44
CA SER A 368 -30.45 -16.03 26.43
C SER A 368 -31.56 -16.97 26.89
N ASP A 369 -31.31 -18.28 26.91
CA ASP A 369 -32.32 -19.32 27.21
C ASP A 369 -32.36 -19.71 28.70
N GLY A 370 -31.67 -18.94 29.56
CA GLY A 370 -31.65 -19.14 31.02
C GLY A 370 -32.90 -18.64 31.76
N SER A 371 -33.90 -18.09 31.04
CA SER A 371 -35.11 -17.50 31.64
C SER A 371 -36.39 -18.15 31.13
N GLU A 372 -36.59 -19.45 31.36
CA GLU A 372 -37.93 -20.04 31.34
C GLU A 372 -38.17 -20.97 32.54
N ASN A 373 -39.00 -20.45 33.45
CA ASN A 373 -39.99 -21.11 34.31
C ASN A 373 -39.55 -22.35 35.12
N ILE A 374 -39.34 -22.09 36.41
CA ILE A 374 -39.65 -23.03 37.50
C ILE A 374 -41.16 -23.28 37.42
N ASN A 375 -41.58 -24.46 36.94
CA ASN A 375 -42.71 -25.24 37.50
C ASN A 375 -42.84 -26.62 36.83
N GLU A 376 -42.68 -27.64 37.68
CA GLU A 376 -43.22 -29.00 37.65
C GLU A 376 -42.93 -29.96 36.47
N SER A 377 -42.25 -31.04 36.86
CA SER A 377 -42.57 -32.46 36.61
C SER A 377 -41.52 -33.29 35.87
N ASN A 378 -40.90 -34.18 36.65
CA ASN A 378 -40.30 -35.47 36.34
C ASN A 378 -40.15 -35.87 34.86
N ASN A 379 -38.91 -35.91 34.37
CA ASN A 379 -38.40 -37.12 33.72
C ASN A 379 -36.87 -37.15 33.72
N ILE A 380 -36.35 -38.19 34.39
CA ILE A 380 -34.95 -38.57 34.47
C ILE A 380 -34.59 -39.29 33.17
N SER A 381 -33.69 -38.70 32.37
CA SER A 381 -32.55 -39.36 31.70
C SER A 381 -32.06 -38.54 30.50
N ASN A 382 -30.72 -38.42 30.40
CA ASN A 382 -29.94 -37.90 29.25
C ASN A 382 -29.81 -36.37 29.07
N LYS A 383 -29.24 -35.67 30.06
CA LYS A 383 -28.77 -34.26 29.93
C LYS A 383 -27.25 -34.05 30.16
N ASN A 384 -26.44 -35.10 30.27
CA ASN A 384 -25.09 -34.98 30.84
C ASN A 384 -23.94 -34.58 29.89
N ASP A 385 -24.15 -34.57 28.57
CA ASP A 385 -23.04 -34.29 27.63
C ASP A 385 -23.04 -32.87 27.03
N LYS A 386 -24.16 -32.13 27.06
CA LYS A 386 -24.22 -30.74 26.54
C LYS A 386 -23.92 -29.65 27.59
N GLN A 387 -24.06 -29.94 28.89
CA GLN A 387 -23.80 -28.96 29.96
C GLN A 387 -22.31 -28.86 30.38
N LYS A 388 -21.45 -29.81 29.98
CA LYS A 388 -20.03 -29.79 30.36
C LYS A 388 -19.18 -28.85 29.50
N SER A 389 -19.51 -28.64 28.22
CA SER A 389 -18.71 -27.75 27.35
C SER A 389 -19.06 -26.25 27.51
N SER A 390 -20.28 -25.94 27.97
CA SER A 390 -20.70 -24.55 28.24
C SER A 390 -19.97 -23.97 29.46
N ASN A 391 -19.76 -24.78 30.49
CA ASN A 391 -19.05 -24.37 31.72
C ASN A 391 -17.54 -24.18 31.49
N THR A 392 -16.92 -24.90 30.55
CA THR A 392 -15.48 -24.75 30.30
C THR A 392 -15.13 -23.41 29.65
N SER A 393 -15.97 -22.90 28.76
CA SER A 393 -15.69 -21.66 28.02
C SER A 393 -16.04 -20.40 28.84
N THR A 394 -17.11 -20.45 29.65
CA THR A 394 -17.39 -19.38 30.62
C THR A 394 -16.30 -19.33 31.69
N ASN A 395 -15.85 -20.48 32.20
CA ASN A 395 -14.72 -20.54 33.14
C ASN A 395 -13.41 -20.04 32.50
N ALA A 396 -13.18 -20.32 31.22
CA ALA A 396 -12.03 -19.78 30.49
C ALA A 396 -12.10 -18.25 30.35
N LEU A 397 -13.29 -17.71 30.06
CA LEU A 397 -13.53 -16.27 29.99
C LEU A 397 -13.31 -15.61 31.37
N TYR A 398 -13.83 -16.21 32.44
CA TYR A 398 -13.56 -15.75 33.81
C TYR A 398 -12.07 -15.78 34.15
N SER A 399 -11.36 -16.86 33.78
CA SER A 399 -9.92 -16.96 33.98
C SER A 399 -9.18 -15.86 33.23
N LEU A 400 -9.56 -15.59 31.98
CA LEU A 400 -8.96 -14.54 31.16
C LEU A 400 -9.22 -13.15 31.74
N ILE A 401 -10.47 -12.86 32.15
CA ILE A 401 -10.84 -11.58 32.76
C ILE A 401 -10.08 -11.37 34.06
N ASN A 402 -10.02 -12.38 34.93
CA ASN A 402 -9.29 -12.28 36.19
C ASN A 402 -7.78 -12.10 35.94
N GLN A 403 -7.21 -12.75 34.92
CA GLN A 403 -5.82 -12.52 34.53
C GLN A 403 -5.60 -11.06 34.09
N LEU A 404 -6.46 -10.53 33.21
CA LEU A 404 -6.36 -9.15 32.72
C LEU A 404 -6.62 -8.09 33.79
N LEU A 405 -7.47 -8.38 34.78
CA LEU A 405 -7.71 -7.49 35.91
C LEU A 405 -6.55 -7.50 36.92
N ASN A 406 -6.01 -8.68 37.25
CA ASN A 406 -4.92 -8.80 38.21
C ASN A 406 -3.61 -8.20 37.69
N GLU A 407 -3.39 -8.28 36.37
CA GLU A 407 -2.19 -7.74 35.74
C GLU A 407 -2.33 -6.28 35.26
N LEU A 408 -3.49 -5.64 35.52
CA LEU A 408 -3.75 -4.27 35.06
C LEU A 408 -2.85 -3.29 35.81
N PRO A 409 -2.05 -2.47 35.11
CA PRO A 409 -1.25 -1.44 35.76
C PRO A 409 -2.12 -0.43 36.52
N GLU A 410 -1.62 0.05 37.64
CA GLU A 410 -2.28 1.10 38.41
C GLU A 410 -2.29 2.43 37.64
N LYS A 411 -3.26 3.29 37.98
CA LYS A 411 -3.37 4.62 37.40
C LYS A 411 -2.14 5.46 37.73
N ILE A 412 -1.68 6.21 36.75
CA ILE A 412 -0.53 7.10 36.92
C ILE A 412 -0.99 8.35 37.70
N ILE A 413 -0.40 8.57 38.87
CA ILE A 413 -0.75 9.70 39.75
C ILE A 413 -0.04 10.98 39.27
N ILE A 414 -0.84 11.95 38.81
CA ILE A 414 -0.39 13.24 38.25
C ILE A 414 -0.44 14.38 39.29
N GLU A 415 -1.10 14.16 40.43
CA GLU A 415 -1.52 15.21 41.38
C GLU A 415 -0.34 15.91 42.11
N ASP A 416 0.85 15.31 42.15
CA ASP A 416 2.02 15.84 42.87
C ASP A 416 2.85 16.86 42.08
N ILE A 417 2.52 17.13 40.81
CA ILE A 417 3.39 17.93 39.93
C ILE A 417 2.97 19.41 40.01
N LYS A 418 3.85 20.26 40.53
CA LYS A 418 3.58 21.70 40.79
C LYS A 418 3.30 22.49 39.50
N PHE A 419 2.05 22.87 39.28
CA PHE A 419 1.54 23.52 38.07
C PHE A 419 2.22 24.83 37.64
N GLU A 420 2.92 25.53 38.53
CA GLU A 420 3.37 26.91 38.30
C GLU A 420 4.62 27.05 37.40
N GLU A 421 5.49 26.03 37.31
CA GLU A 421 6.67 26.02 36.40
C GLU A 421 6.43 25.21 35.10
N ILE A 422 5.33 24.46 35.04
CA ILE A 422 5.04 23.44 34.01
C ILE A 422 4.52 24.02 32.70
N THR A 423 3.88 25.19 32.75
CA THR A 423 3.23 25.81 31.57
C THR A 423 4.23 26.31 30.53
N MET A 424 5.51 26.44 30.87
CA MET A 424 6.54 26.94 29.95
C MET A 424 7.19 25.85 29.09
N ASN A 425 7.17 24.57 29.52
CA ASN A 425 7.86 23.51 28.79
C ASN A 425 6.88 22.59 28.03
N THR A 426 6.92 22.69 26.69
CA THR A 426 6.04 21.93 25.80
C THR A 426 6.14 20.41 26.01
N PHE A 427 7.31 19.86 26.32
CA PHE A 427 7.48 18.41 26.51
C PHE A 427 6.75 17.89 27.74
N VAL A 428 6.72 18.67 28.82
CA VAL A 428 6.00 18.32 30.05
C VAL A 428 4.49 18.31 29.78
N VAL A 429 3.98 19.31 29.07
CA VAL A 429 2.56 19.38 28.68
C VAL A 429 2.14 18.15 27.86
N ILE A 430 2.99 17.68 26.95
CA ILE A 430 2.71 16.48 26.16
C ILE A 430 2.72 15.24 27.04
N ALA A 431 3.73 15.05 27.88
CA ALA A 431 3.80 13.90 28.79
C ALA A 431 2.55 13.81 29.67
N LEU A 432 2.05 14.94 30.19
CA LEU A 432 0.84 15.00 31.01
C LEU A 432 -0.41 14.61 30.21
N LYS A 433 -0.59 15.17 29.01
CA LYS A 433 -1.74 14.84 28.14
C LYS A 433 -1.76 13.38 27.72
N GLU A 434 -0.60 12.84 27.36
CA GLU A 434 -0.44 11.42 27.01
C GLU A 434 -0.78 10.52 28.21
N THR A 435 -0.33 10.90 29.41
CA THR A 435 -0.63 10.19 30.67
C THR A 435 -2.13 10.20 30.98
N GLU A 436 -2.81 11.34 30.78
CA GLU A 436 -4.26 11.45 30.93
C GLU A 436 -5.00 10.48 29.99
N GLN A 437 -4.56 10.39 28.73
CA GLN A 437 -5.14 9.45 27.75
C GLN A 437 -4.95 7.99 28.18
N PHE A 438 -3.78 7.61 28.71
CA PHE A 438 -3.57 6.27 29.28
C PHE A 438 -4.48 6.00 30.47
N ASN A 439 -4.67 6.97 31.36
CA ASN A 439 -5.54 6.84 32.52
C ASN A 439 -7.02 6.67 32.10
N ILE A 440 -7.48 7.36 31.06
CA ILE A 440 -8.82 7.18 30.48
C ILE A 440 -8.96 5.77 29.90
N LEU A 441 -7.97 5.29 29.15
CA LEU A 441 -7.97 3.94 28.58
C LEU A 441 -7.99 2.87 29.68
N LEU A 442 -7.15 2.99 30.71
CA LEU A 442 -7.10 2.07 31.84
C LEU A 442 -8.43 2.00 32.58
N LYS A 443 -9.07 3.16 32.81
CA LYS A 443 -10.40 3.22 33.41
C LYS A 443 -11.42 2.49 32.54
N CYS A 444 -11.43 2.74 31.23
CA CYS A 444 -12.33 2.07 30.29
C CYS A 444 -12.16 0.54 30.31
N ILE A 445 -10.91 0.04 30.28
CA ILE A 445 -10.63 -1.40 30.35
C ILE A 445 -11.12 -1.98 31.67
N ASN A 446 -10.81 -1.33 32.79
CA ASN A 446 -11.23 -1.79 34.12
C ASN A 446 -12.77 -1.85 34.24
N ASP A 447 -13.45 -0.76 33.89
CA ASP A 447 -14.91 -0.65 34.01
C ASP A 447 -15.61 -1.69 33.13
N THR A 448 -15.16 -1.86 31.87
CA THR A 448 -15.72 -2.87 30.96
C THR A 448 -15.47 -4.31 31.41
N LEU A 449 -14.29 -4.63 31.97
CA LEU A 449 -14.00 -5.97 32.50
C LEU A 449 -14.83 -6.29 33.75
N ILE A 450 -15.05 -5.29 34.62
CA ILE A 450 -15.93 -5.43 35.80
C ILE A 450 -17.39 -5.60 35.35
N GLU A 451 -17.86 -4.82 34.39
CA GLU A 451 -19.21 -4.96 33.83
C GLU A 451 -19.44 -6.37 33.25
N ILE A 452 -18.48 -6.91 32.49
CA ILE A 452 -18.58 -8.28 31.96
C ILE A 452 -18.63 -9.29 33.10
N LYS A 453 -17.82 -9.12 34.15
CA LYS A 453 -17.85 -9.99 35.33
C LYS A 453 -19.22 -9.97 36.00
N LEU A 454 -19.82 -8.80 36.18
CA LEU A 454 -21.18 -8.65 36.74
C LEU A 454 -22.28 -9.26 35.85
N VAL A 455 -22.12 -9.21 34.53
CA VAL A 455 -23.02 -9.88 33.58
C VAL A 455 -22.90 -11.40 33.70
N LEU A 456 -21.67 -11.92 33.77
CA LEU A 456 -21.45 -13.36 33.92
C LEU A 456 -21.95 -13.87 35.27
N ASP A 457 -21.86 -13.05 36.33
CA ASP A 457 -22.40 -13.35 37.67
C ASP A 457 -23.94 -13.26 37.72
N GLY A 458 -24.60 -12.85 36.63
CA GLY A 458 -26.06 -12.76 36.51
C GLY A 458 -26.67 -11.54 37.20
N ILE A 459 -25.85 -10.57 37.61
CA ILE A 459 -26.30 -9.34 38.29
C ILE A 459 -26.76 -8.29 37.29
N LEU A 460 -26.11 -8.21 36.14
CA LEU A 460 -26.37 -7.21 35.10
C LEU A 460 -26.91 -7.86 33.83
N ASN A 461 -27.93 -7.24 33.23
CA ASN A 461 -28.53 -7.72 31.99
C ASN A 461 -27.58 -7.52 30.81
N ILE A 462 -27.51 -8.52 29.92
CA ILE A 462 -26.68 -8.42 28.72
C ILE A 462 -27.17 -7.29 27.80
N ASN A 463 -26.22 -6.46 27.36
CA ASN A 463 -26.42 -5.41 26.36
C ASN A 463 -25.65 -5.79 25.09
N ASP A 464 -26.13 -5.41 23.91
CA ASP A 464 -25.50 -5.69 22.61
C ASP A 464 -24.01 -5.28 22.59
N LYS A 465 -23.67 -4.14 23.21
CA LYS A 465 -22.29 -3.67 23.34
C LYS A 465 -21.40 -4.63 24.13
N ILE A 466 -21.92 -5.14 25.25
CA ILE A 466 -21.19 -6.08 26.11
C ILE A 466 -21.10 -7.43 25.42
N GLN A 467 -22.15 -7.88 24.74
CA GLN A 467 -22.16 -9.11 23.95
C GLN A 467 -21.10 -9.06 22.85
N ASN A 468 -21.01 -7.96 22.10
CA ASN A 468 -19.96 -7.77 21.08
C ASN A 468 -18.55 -7.75 21.69
N THR A 469 -18.42 -7.19 22.89
CA THR A 469 -17.15 -7.17 23.64
C THR A 469 -16.74 -8.57 24.09
N ILE A 470 -17.67 -9.35 24.65
CA ILE A 470 -17.45 -10.75 25.03
C ILE A 470 -17.03 -11.57 23.80
N ASN A 471 -17.72 -11.39 22.66
CA ASN A 471 -17.37 -12.06 21.41
C ASN A 471 -15.95 -11.70 20.95
N SER A 472 -15.59 -10.41 21.03
CA SER A 472 -14.25 -9.94 20.69
C SER A 472 -13.18 -10.56 21.58
N LEU A 473 -13.40 -10.62 22.89
CA LEU A 473 -12.49 -11.22 23.86
C LEU A 473 -12.32 -12.72 23.65
N LEU A 474 -13.42 -13.43 23.38
CA LEU A 474 -13.39 -14.86 23.07
C LEU A 474 -12.62 -15.15 21.77
N LEU A 475 -12.72 -14.25 20.80
CA LEU A 475 -11.94 -14.30 19.56
C LEU A 475 -10.48 -13.79 19.73
N HIS A 476 -10.04 -13.47 20.96
CA HIS A 476 -8.74 -12.86 21.26
C HIS A 476 -8.45 -11.57 20.45
N ASN A 477 -9.50 -10.86 20.06
CA ASN A 477 -9.44 -9.58 19.38
C ASN A 477 -9.64 -8.44 20.40
N ILE A 478 -9.10 -7.26 20.09
CA ILE A 478 -9.32 -6.06 20.91
C ILE A 478 -10.76 -5.58 20.68
N PRO A 479 -11.59 -5.41 21.73
CA PRO A 479 -12.94 -4.85 21.61
C PRO A 479 -12.96 -3.44 20.99
N GLU A 480 -14.03 -3.15 20.25
CA GLU A 480 -14.22 -1.82 19.61
C GLU A 480 -14.26 -0.68 20.62
N ILE A 481 -14.85 -0.91 21.79
CA ILE A 481 -14.92 0.08 22.88
C ILE A 481 -13.51 0.50 23.29
N TRP A 482 -12.58 -0.44 23.39
CA TRP A 482 -11.19 -0.15 23.75
C TRP A 482 -10.43 0.52 22.61
N LYS A 483 -10.68 0.11 21.36
CA LYS A 483 -10.04 0.72 20.17
C LYS A 483 -10.33 2.22 20.07
N ASN A 484 -11.52 2.68 20.46
CA ASN A 484 -11.87 4.11 20.42
C ASN A 484 -11.02 4.98 21.36
N TYR A 485 -10.53 4.42 22.47
CA TYR A 485 -9.67 5.12 23.43
C TYR A 485 -8.19 4.72 23.31
N SER A 486 -7.88 3.76 22.44
CA SER A 486 -6.53 3.19 22.29
C SER A 486 -5.77 3.82 21.12
N TYR A 487 -4.46 3.60 21.11
CA TYR A 487 -3.59 3.90 19.99
C TYR A 487 -3.82 2.89 18.85
N PRO A 488 -3.60 3.27 17.58
CA PRO A 488 -3.72 2.36 16.45
C PRO A 488 -2.81 1.12 16.62
N SER A 489 -3.37 -0.08 16.50
CA SER A 489 -2.62 -1.34 16.58
C SER A 489 -3.34 -2.48 15.87
N LYS A 490 -2.59 -3.37 15.23
CA LYS A 490 -3.11 -4.63 14.66
C LYS A 490 -2.87 -5.86 15.53
N LYS A 491 -2.24 -5.70 16.69
CA LYS A 491 -1.92 -6.80 17.59
C LYS A 491 -3.18 -7.50 18.08
N LYS A 492 -3.09 -8.81 18.28
CA LYS A 492 -4.10 -9.57 19.03
C LYS A 492 -4.11 -9.14 20.50
N LEU A 493 -5.15 -9.53 21.24
CA LEU A 493 -5.42 -9.09 22.60
C LEU A 493 -4.20 -9.21 23.53
N MET A 494 -3.57 -10.38 23.62
CA MET A 494 -2.44 -10.61 24.56
C MET A 494 -1.17 -9.83 24.18
N PRO A 495 -0.66 -9.87 22.93
CA PRO A 495 0.47 -9.03 22.54
C PRO A 495 0.19 -7.52 22.67
N TRP A 496 -1.03 -7.09 22.40
CA TRP A 496 -1.44 -5.69 22.59
C TRP A 496 -1.39 -5.29 24.07
N TYR A 497 -1.92 -6.14 24.95
CA TYR A 497 -1.96 -5.89 26.39
C TYR A 497 -0.55 -5.83 27.01
N ASN A 498 0.36 -6.73 26.59
CA ASN A 498 1.76 -6.66 27.00
C ASN A 498 2.44 -5.38 26.50
N ASN A 499 2.12 -4.93 25.28
CA ASN A 499 2.63 -3.66 24.76
C ASN A 499 2.07 -2.46 25.55
N LEU A 500 0.80 -2.49 25.95
CA LEU A 500 0.18 -1.47 26.79
C LEU A 500 0.92 -1.35 28.13
N LYS A 501 1.28 -2.46 28.77
CA LYS A 501 2.08 -2.44 30.01
C LYS A 501 3.43 -1.77 29.83
N LEU A 502 4.15 -2.11 28.75
CA LEU A 502 5.44 -1.48 28.45
C LEU A 502 5.31 0.03 28.24
N ARG A 503 4.24 0.48 27.57
CA ARG A 503 3.95 1.90 27.36
C ARG A 503 3.67 2.62 28.68
N ILE A 504 2.86 2.02 29.55
CA ILE A 504 2.53 2.59 30.86
C ILE A 504 3.78 2.68 31.73
N ASN A 505 4.64 1.65 31.72
CA ASN A 505 5.91 1.71 32.43
C ASN A 505 6.80 2.85 31.93
N PHE A 506 6.92 3.01 30.60
CA PHE A 506 7.65 4.13 30.01
C PHE A 506 7.08 5.50 30.42
N MET A 507 5.75 5.65 30.42
CA MET A 507 5.12 6.90 30.86
C MET A 507 5.35 7.17 32.36
N ASN A 508 5.31 6.14 33.20
CA ASN A 508 5.65 6.26 34.62
C ASN A 508 7.10 6.71 34.83
N GLU A 509 8.05 6.11 34.11
CA GLU A 509 9.45 6.52 34.13
C GLU A 509 9.63 7.97 33.68
N TRP A 510 8.95 8.40 32.61
CA TRP A 510 9.00 9.78 32.15
C TRP A 510 8.44 10.76 33.19
N ILE A 511 7.29 10.44 33.79
CA ILE A 511 6.71 11.28 34.85
C ILE A 511 7.63 11.35 36.08
N ASN A 512 8.29 10.25 36.46
CA ASN A 512 9.27 10.25 37.55
C ASN A 512 10.50 11.12 37.23
N ILE A 513 10.97 11.12 35.99
CA ILE A 513 12.05 12.01 35.52
C ILE A 513 11.62 13.49 35.62
N ILE A 514 10.38 13.79 35.25
CA ILE A 514 9.80 15.15 35.39
C ILE A 514 9.73 15.56 36.86
N LYS A 515 9.34 14.67 37.77
CA LYS A 515 9.35 14.92 39.23
C LYS A 515 10.76 15.23 39.75
N ASN A 516 11.80 14.74 39.10
CA ASN A 516 13.21 15.02 39.41
C ASN A 516 13.78 16.27 38.70
N ASN A 517 12.92 17.17 38.19
CA ASN A 517 13.26 18.42 37.50
C ASN A 517 13.98 18.26 36.14
N VAL A 518 13.85 17.10 35.48
CA VAL A 518 14.36 16.88 34.12
C VAL A 518 13.19 16.80 33.14
N SER A 519 13.22 17.62 32.08
CA SER A 519 12.06 17.76 31.18
C SER A 519 11.92 16.65 30.13
N ILE A 520 13.02 15.99 29.75
CA ILE A 520 13.06 14.99 28.67
C ILE A 520 13.94 13.81 29.09
N PRO A 521 13.54 12.55 28.85
CA PRO A 521 14.41 11.39 29.05
C PRO A 521 15.55 11.37 28.03
N ASN A 522 16.60 10.59 28.31
CA ASN A 522 17.76 10.47 27.40
C ASN A 522 17.39 9.98 26.00
N SER A 523 16.37 9.13 25.90
CA SER A 523 15.78 8.70 24.64
C SER A 523 14.27 8.57 24.81
N VAL A 524 13.52 8.96 23.80
CA VAL A 524 12.06 8.87 23.79
C VAL A 524 11.62 7.70 22.92
N TRP A 525 10.83 6.80 23.49
CA TRP A 525 10.18 5.74 22.74
C TRP A 525 9.00 6.33 21.97
N LEU A 526 9.26 6.88 20.77
CA LEU A 526 8.23 7.60 20.00
C LEU A 526 6.99 6.75 19.74
N SER A 527 7.17 5.42 19.58
CA SER A 527 6.06 4.52 19.38
C SER A 527 5.12 4.41 20.56
N ALA A 528 5.58 4.71 21.79
CA ALA A 528 4.81 4.54 23.02
C ALA A 528 3.70 5.59 23.16
N LEU A 529 3.85 6.74 22.52
CA LEU A 529 2.89 7.84 22.55
C LEU A 529 1.65 7.55 21.72
N PHE A 530 0.51 8.12 22.10
CA PHE A 530 -0.70 8.16 21.28
C PHE A 530 -0.53 9.11 20.11
N ASN A 531 0.04 10.30 20.35
CA ASN A 531 0.23 11.32 19.33
C ASN A 531 1.73 11.65 19.12
N PRO A 532 2.45 10.85 18.32
CA PRO A 532 3.85 11.11 17.99
C PRO A 532 4.04 12.45 17.26
N ILE A 533 3.05 12.92 16.49
CA ILE A 533 3.12 14.19 15.76
C ILE A 533 3.21 15.36 16.75
N ALA A 534 2.42 15.34 17.82
CA ALA A 534 2.49 16.38 18.85
C ALA A 534 3.89 16.49 19.47
N PHE A 535 4.53 15.36 19.75
CA PHE A 535 5.90 15.33 20.25
C PHE A 535 6.89 15.93 19.25
N LEU A 536 6.82 15.54 17.98
CA LEU A 536 7.68 16.10 16.93
C LEU A 536 7.45 17.60 16.72
N THR A 537 6.20 18.07 16.85
CA THR A 537 5.87 19.50 16.83
C THR A 537 6.46 20.23 18.04
N ALA A 538 6.48 19.61 19.23
CA ALA A 538 7.13 20.19 20.39
C ALA A 538 8.62 20.39 20.19
N ILE A 539 9.32 19.44 19.54
CA ILE A 539 10.74 19.61 19.17
C ILE A 539 10.93 20.88 18.33
N LYS A 540 10.07 21.07 17.32
CA LYS A 540 10.10 22.28 16.48
C LYS A 540 9.80 23.54 17.27
N GLN A 541 8.83 23.50 18.19
CA GLN A 541 8.46 24.64 19.03
C GLN A 541 9.61 25.05 19.96
N THR A 542 10.23 24.09 20.66
CA THR A 542 11.34 24.40 21.57
C THR A 542 12.53 24.96 20.83
N PHE A 543 12.83 24.45 19.63
CA PHE A 543 13.88 25.00 18.78
C PHE A 543 13.50 26.39 18.25
N SER A 544 12.26 26.58 17.79
CA SER A 544 11.73 27.87 17.32
C SER A 544 11.84 28.96 18.39
N HIS A 545 11.52 28.64 19.65
CA HIS A 545 11.66 29.56 20.77
C HIS A 545 13.12 29.87 21.09
N HIS A 546 14.01 28.88 21.08
CA HIS A 546 15.44 29.07 21.37
C HIS A 546 16.18 29.83 20.26
N ALA A 547 15.87 29.54 18.99
CA ALA A 547 16.52 30.15 17.83
C ALA A 547 15.81 31.41 17.31
N HIS A 548 14.61 31.73 17.83
CA HIS A 548 13.73 32.81 17.35
C HIS A 548 13.39 32.72 15.83
N ILE A 549 13.25 31.51 15.31
CA ILE A 549 12.91 31.23 13.90
C ILE A 549 11.46 30.75 13.82
N PRO A 550 10.62 31.26 12.90
CA PRO A 550 9.25 30.77 12.72
C PRO A 550 9.19 29.26 12.42
N ILE A 551 8.22 28.56 13.01
CA ILE A 551 8.05 27.10 12.89
C ILE A 551 7.93 26.65 11.44
N ASP A 552 7.30 27.45 10.57
CA ASP A 552 7.08 27.12 9.16
C ASP A 552 8.38 27.04 8.34
N LYS A 553 9.46 27.68 8.81
CA LYS A 553 10.79 27.63 8.19
C LYS A 553 11.65 26.49 8.71
N LEU A 554 11.15 25.70 9.64
CA LEU A 554 11.88 24.62 10.30
C LEU A 554 11.46 23.24 9.78
N LYS A 555 12.47 22.44 9.42
CA LYS A 555 12.33 21.03 9.06
C LYS A 555 13.06 20.16 10.08
N LEU A 556 12.50 18.98 10.36
CA LEU A 556 13.18 17.97 11.18
C LEU A 556 14.18 17.25 10.31
N LYS A 557 15.43 17.19 10.77
CA LYS A 557 16.50 16.38 10.19
C LYS A 557 16.81 15.22 11.11
N TRP A 558 17.07 14.07 10.51
CA TRP A 558 17.22 12.79 11.20
C TRP A 558 18.59 12.23 10.88
N TYR A 559 19.31 11.81 11.91
CA TYR A 559 20.61 11.16 11.77
C TYR A 559 20.57 9.81 12.47
N VAL A 560 20.73 8.74 11.70
CA VAL A 560 20.81 7.38 12.25
C VAL A 560 22.17 7.20 12.90
N THR A 561 22.20 6.76 14.15
CA THR A 561 23.45 6.52 14.90
C THR A 561 23.90 5.06 14.79
N ASN A 562 25.12 4.77 15.25
CA ASN A 562 25.62 3.40 15.41
C ASN A 562 25.11 2.70 16.69
N VAL A 563 24.36 3.41 17.54
CA VAL A 563 23.95 2.92 18.86
C VAL A 563 22.64 2.15 18.76
N THR A 564 22.64 0.90 19.20
CA THR A 564 21.45 0.03 19.18
C THR A 564 20.81 -0.16 20.56
N LYS A 565 21.58 -0.03 21.63
CA LYS A 565 21.11 -0.17 23.02
C LYS A 565 21.03 1.18 23.72
N LEU A 566 20.05 1.32 24.61
CA LEU A 566 19.84 2.55 25.38
C LEU A 566 20.96 2.81 26.41
N GLU A 567 21.58 1.77 26.94
CA GLU A 567 22.63 1.86 27.97
C GLU A 567 23.91 2.53 27.45
N ASP A 568 24.18 2.39 26.15
CA ASP A 568 25.40 2.90 25.51
C ASP A 568 25.28 4.40 25.14
N LEU A 569 24.12 5.02 25.40
CA LEU A 569 23.84 6.40 25.02
C LEU A 569 24.43 7.40 26.03
N ASN A 570 25.53 8.07 25.65
CA ASN A 570 26.11 9.15 26.44
C ASN A 570 25.46 10.50 26.11
N ASN A 571 24.50 10.93 26.93
CA ASN A 571 23.76 12.17 26.70
C ASN A 571 24.45 13.39 27.33
N LYS A 572 25.48 13.94 26.67
CA LYS A 572 26.22 15.10 27.19
C LYS A 572 25.61 16.46 26.81
N ASN A 573 24.76 16.53 25.78
CA ASN A 573 24.40 17.79 25.11
C ASN A 573 22.89 18.08 25.01
N ASN A 574 22.04 17.51 25.88
CA ASN A 574 20.58 17.65 25.80
C ASN A 574 20.01 17.33 24.40
N SER A 575 20.62 16.38 23.70
CA SER A 575 20.18 15.96 22.37
C SER A 575 18.95 15.07 22.47
N ILE A 576 18.04 15.22 21.50
CA ILE A 576 16.79 14.44 21.46
C ILE A 576 17.03 13.19 20.62
N TYR A 577 17.06 12.05 21.31
CA TYR A 577 17.18 10.74 20.69
C TYR A 577 15.83 10.02 20.67
N ILE A 578 15.56 9.31 19.59
CA ILE A 578 14.34 8.52 19.39
C ILE A 578 14.74 7.07 19.13
N HIS A 579 14.02 6.15 19.78
CA HIS A 579 14.24 4.71 19.61
C HIS A 579 12.94 3.95 19.35
N GLY A 580 13.07 2.68 18.97
CA GLY A 580 11.94 1.77 18.76
C GLY A 580 11.26 1.93 17.41
N LEU A 581 12.03 2.29 16.37
CA LEU A 581 11.55 2.34 14.99
C LEU A 581 11.87 1.02 14.27
N TYR A 582 11.01 0.62 13.35
CA TYR A 582 11.16 -0.57 12.53
C TYR A 582 11.17 -0.21 11.05
N LEU A 583 12.05 -0.82 10.28
CA LEU A 583 12.16 -0.66 8.83
C LEU A 583 11.54 -1.88 8.14
N GLN A 584 10.67 -1.64 7.16
CA GLN A 584 10.09 -2.68 6.28
C GLN A 584 10.56 -2.47 4.85
N GLY A 585 10.77 -3.56 4.11
CA GLY A 585 11.21 -3.51 2.71
C GLY A 585 12.70 -3.31 2.50
N ALA A 586 13.44 -2.96 3.55
CA ALA A 586 14.90 -2.88 3.60
C ALA A 586 15.42 -3.25 5.00
N SER A 587 16.74 -3.39 5.11
CA SER A 587 17.47 -3.50 6.37
C SER A 587 18.49 -2.37 6.46
N TRP A 588 18.90 -2.04 7.69
CA TRP A 588 19.90 -1.00 7.93
C TRP A 588 21.25 -1.64 8.23
N PHE A 589 22.27 -1.29 7.46
CA PHE A 589 23.65 -1.72 7.71
C PHE A 589 24.42 -0.63 8.44
N ILE A 590 25.07 -1.01 9.55
CA ILE A 590 25.87 -0.10 10.38
C ILE A 590 27.31 -0.12 9.85
N ASN A 591 27.83 1.04 9.46
CA ASN A 591 29.20 1.16 8.98
C ASN A 591 30.17 1.19 10.17
N ALA A 592 30.93 0.11 10.34
CA ALA A 592 31.92 -0.04 11.41
C ALA A 592 33.17 0.87 11.27
N LYS A 593 33.26 1.72 10.23
CA LYS A 593 34.43 2.58 10.01
C LYS A 593 34.56 3.72 11.03
N ASN A 594 33.48 4.04 11.75
CA ASN A 594 33.49 4.98 12.87
C ASN A 594 33.40 4.17 14.18
N ASP A 595 34.55 3.65 14.64
CA ASP A 595 34.72 2.87 15.88
C ASP A 595 34.45 3.67 17.18
N THR A 596 33.96 4.91 17.07
CA THR A 596 33.44 5.64 18.21
C THR A 596 31.96 5.32 18.38
N LEU A 597 31.60 4.62 19.46
CA LEU A 597 30.22 4.47 19.98
C LEU A 597 29.54 5.82 20.36
N GLY A 598 30.11 6.96 19.95
CA GLY A 598 29.59 8.29 20.15
C GLY A 598 29.12 8.90 18.84
N PHE A 599 27.88 9.40 18.82
CA PHE A 599 27.45 10.39 17.85
C PHE A 599 28.12 11.72 18.22
N ASP A 600 29.08 12.18 17.41
CA ASP A 600 29.76 13.43 17.70
C ASP A 600 28.92 14.60 17.19
N THR A 601 28.13 15.19 18.09
CA THR A 601 27.31 16.37 17.81
C THR A 601 28.12 17.58 17.33
N GLN A 602 29.46 17.59 17.48
CA GLN A 602 30.32 18.67 17.02
C GLN A 602 30.78 18.51 15.56
N ASN A 603 30.71 17.30 14.99
CA ASN A 603 31.08 16.97 13.61
C ASN A 603 29.86 16.63 12.73
N ILE A 604 28.73 17.32 12.92
CA ILE A 604 27.54 17.18 12.05
C ILE A 604 27.86 17.64 10.60
N ASN A 605 28.89 18.47 10.42
CA ASN A 605 29.35 18.94 9.11
C ASN A 605 30.24 17.93 8.37
N ASP A 606 30.84 16.98 9.09
CA ASP A 606 31.59 15.91 8.45
C ASP A 606 30.58 14.83 8.07
N ASN A 607 30.11 14.95 6.82
CA ASN A 607 29.24 14.05 6.02
C ASN A 607 29.53 12.53 6.17
N THR A 608 29.54 12.02 7.39
CA THR A 608 29.87 10.63 7.72
C THR A 608 28.57 9.88 7.89
N SER A 609 28.20 9.12 6.86
CA SER A 609 27.09 8.20 6.91
C SER A 609 27.44 7.03 7.83
N TYR A 610 26.85 7.03 9.01
CA TYR A 610 26.97 5.97 10.02
C TYR A 610 26.35 4.62 9.57
N GLY A 611 25.59 4.62 8.49
CA GLY A 611 25.05 3.42 7.88
C GLY A 611 24.30 3.71 6.59
N ASN A 612 23.99 2.65 5.86
CA ASN A 612 23.29 2.69 4.57
C ASN A 612 22.12 1.69 4.56
N LEU A 613 21.13 1.97 3.72
CA LEU A 613 20.08 1.02 3.37
C LEU A 613 20.66 -0.17 2.60
N VAL A 614 20.24 -1.39 2.97
CA VAL A 614 20.61 -2.66 2.34
C VAL A 614 19.36 -3.50 2.15
N GLU A 615 19.42 -4.48 1.26
CA GLU A 615 18.28 -5.36 0.98
C GLU A 615 17.82 -6.07 2.26
N ALA A 616 16.50 -6.21 2.41
CA ALA A 616 15.93 -6.85 3.58
C ALA A 616 16.32 -8.33 3.64
N ILE A 617 16.61 -8.84 4.83
CA ILE A 617 16.86 -10.26 5.00
C ILE A 617 15.56 -11.05 4.74
N PRO A 618 15.57 -12.08 3.88
CA PRO A 618 14.40 -12.92 3.66
C PRO A 618 13.84 -13.48 4.98
N LYS A 619 12.51 -13.52 5.10
CA LYS A 619 11.74 -13.94 6.31
C LYS A 619 11.75 -12.95 7.47
N HIS A 620 12.58 -11.91 7.44
CA HIS A 620 12.55 -10.82 8.42
C HIS A 620 11.83 -9.61 7.83
N THR A 621 10.52 -9.53 8.04
CA THR A 621 9.68 -8.44 7.50
C THR A 621 10.04 -7.07 8.07
N TYR A 622 10.31 -7.03 9.38
CA TYR A 622 10.68 -5.81 10.10
C TYR A 622 12.11 -5.92 10.61
N SER A 623 12.94 -4.93 10.28
CA SER A 623 14.28 -4.76 10.82
C SER A 623 14.27 -3.64 11.88
N PRO A 624 14.72 -3.88 13.12
CA PRO A 624 14.80 -2.80 14.11
C PRO A 624 15.85 -1.76 13.67
N MET A 625 15.52 -0.48 13.80
CA MET A 625 16.44 0.62 13.53
C MET A 625 17.27 0.95 14.77
N PRO A 626 18.53 1.39 14.59
CA PRO A 626 19.31 2.02 15.65
C PRO A 626 18.62 3.28 16.21
N ILE A 627 19.16 3.79 17.31
CA ILE A 627 18.70 5.06 17.90
C ILE A 627 18.95 6.18 16.88
N ILE A 628 17.93 7.01 16.66
CA ILE A 628 17.99 8.13 15.72
C ILE A 628 18.09 9.43 16.50
N TYR A 629 19.05 10.26 16.12
CA TYR A 629 19.16 11.63 16.60
C TYR A 629 18.28 12.55 15.74
N VAL A 630 17.53 13.43 16.40
CA VAL A 630 16.64 14.38 15.74
C VAL A 630 17.07 15.80 16.05
N CYS A 631 17.25 16.61 15.01
CA CYS A 631 17.47 18.05 15.14
C CYS A 631 16.56 18.84 14.21
N CYS A 632 16.47 20.16 14.46
CA CYS A 632 15.78 21.08 13.57
C CYS A 632 16.82 21.86 12.75
N ILE A 633 16.57 21.97 11.45
CA ILE A 633 17.34 22.82 10.53
C ILE A 633 16.41 23.78 9.82
N THR A 634 16.94 24.90 9.33
CA THR A 634 16.17 25.80 8.46
C THR A 634 16.07 25.23 7.05
N ASN A 635 15.02 25.60 6.32
CA ASN A 635 14.87 25.19 4.92
C ASN A 635 16.08 25.61 4.06
N GLU A 636 16.64 26.79 4.33
CA GLU A 636 17.84 27.30 3.65
C GLU A 636 19.08 26.43 3.91
N GLN A 637 19.24 25.92 5.14
CA GLN A 637 20.32 25.00 5.49
C GLN A 637 20.15 23.63 4.81
N ASP A 638 18.91 23.12 4.73
CA ASP A 638 18.64 21.86 4.03
C ASP A 638 18.93 21.99 2.52
N GLU A 639 18.54 23.11 1.89
CA GLU A 639 18.85 23.41 0.49
C GLU A 639 20.36 23.51 0.24
N GLN A 640 21.11 24.19 1.12
CA GLN A 640 22.56 24.28 1.03
C GLN A 640 23.24 22.92 1.20
N MET A 641 22.76 22.08 2.13
CA MET A 641 23.25 20.70 2.30
C MET A 641 22.95 19.82 1.08
N GLN A 642 21.80 20.01 0.44
CA GLN A 642 21.45 19.29 -0.80
C GLN A 642 22.32 19.71 -1.99
N GLN A 643 22.72 20.99 -2.07
CA GLN A 643 23.60 21.49 -3.13
C GLN A 643 25.07 21.13 -2.91
N ASN A 644 25.53 21.11 -1.66
CA ASN A 644 26.93 20.88 -1.31
C ASN A 644 27.26 19.39 -1.08
N GLY A 645 26.25 18.54 -0.83
CA GLY A 645 26.44 17.13 -0.51
C GLY A 645 26.20 16.21 -1.70
N ASN A 646 27.20 15.39 -2.05
CA ASN A 646 27.06 14.17 -2.85
C ASN A 646 26.30 13.06 -2.09
N ILE A 647 25.32 13.41 -1.26
CA ILE A 647 24.62 12.47 -0.39
C ILE A 647 23.31 12.08 -1.06
N ASN A 648 23.27 10.83 -1.52
CA ASN A 648 22.05 10.22 -2.00
C ASN A 648 21.21 9.77 -0.78
N TYR A 649 19.98 10.26 -0.67
CA TYR A 649 19.08 9.89 0.43
C TYR A 649 17.71 9.47 -0.11
N LEU A 650 17.08 8.55 0.62
CA LEU A 650 15.71 8.12 0.40
C LEU A 650 14.80 8.82 1.39
N ASN A 651 13.96 9.73 0.87
CA ASN A 651 12.85 10.26 1.65
C ASN A 651 11.83 9.12 1.91
N THR A 652 11.79 8.65 3.15
CA THR A 652 11.08 7.43 3.58
C THR A 652 9.89 7.80 4.48
N PRO A 653 8.68 7.32 4.20
CA PRO A 653 7.53 7.59 5.07
C PRO A 653 7.61 6.83 6.40
N LEU A 654 7.25 7.50 7.50
CA LEU A 654 7.04 6.92 8.82
C LEU A 654 5.54 6.76 9.10
N TYR A 655 5.13 5.54 9.46
CA TYR A 655 3.77 5.22 9.84
C TYR A 655 3.68 4.70 11.28
N VAL A 656 2.52 4.82 11.92
CA VAL A 656 2.28 4.21 13.25
C VAL A 656 2.23 2.68 13.16
N THR A 657 1.52 2.16 12.15
CA THR A 657 1.26 0.71 11.95
C THR A 657 1.41 0.33 10.48
N SER A 658 1.43 -0.96 10.18
CA SER A 658 1.49 -1.51 8.82
C SER A 658 0.26 -1.21 7.95
N ASP A 659 -0.80 -0.61 8.49
CA ASP A 659 -1.96 -0.19 7.68
C ASP A 659 -1.62 0.91 6.66
N ARG A 660 -0.51 1.63 6.88
CA ARG A 660 -0.06 2.76 6.06
C ARG A 660 -1.20 3.78 5.80
N GLY A 661 -1.00 4.73 4.89
CA GLY A 661 -2.00 5.76 4.55
C GLY A 661 -2.37 6.64 5.75
N ASN A 662 -3.54 6.38 6.36
CA ASN A 662 -4.10 7.19 7.45
C ASN A 662 -3.20 7.24 8.71
N THR A 663 -2.29 6.28 8.88
CA THR A 663 -1.37 6.26 10.02
C THR A 663 -0.04 6.97 9.74
N TYR A 664 0.04 7.82 8.71
CA TYR A 664 1.23 8.59 8.38
C TYR A 664 1.58 9.62 9.47
N VAL A 665 2.85 9.70 9.83
CA VAL A 665 3.37 10.61 10.88
C VAL A 665 4.21 11.71 10.25
N CYS A 666 5.32 11.35 9.62
CA CYS A 666 6.26 12.26 8.99
C CYS A 666 7.12 11.50 7.97
N SER A 667 8.04 12.20 7.31
CA SER A 667 9.02 11.58 6.44
C SER A 667 10.43 11.74 7.01
N ILE A 668 11.25 10.72 6.81
CA ILE A 668 12.60 10.59 7.35
C ILE A 668 13.55 10.35 6.17
N ASP A 669 14.60 11.18 6.08
CA ASP A 669 15.64 11.01 5.08
C ASP A 669 16.61 9.92 5.56
N LEU A 670 16.68 8.81 4.82
CA LEU A 670 17.60 7.70 5.09
C LEU A 670 18.74 7.70 4.08
N ASN A 671 19.97 7.46 4.53
CA ASN A 671 21.13 7.47 3.64
C ASN A 671 21.14 6.24 2.71
N LEU A 672 21.49 6.50 1.45
CA LEU A 672 21.76 5.49 0.43
C LEU A 672 23.27 5.40 0.17
N GLU A 673 23.70 4.26 -0.34
CA GLU A 673 25.03 4.14 -0.93
C GLU A 673 25.12 5.03 -2.19
N THR A 674 26.32 5.50 -2.53
CA THR A 674 26.53 6.46 -3.64
C THR A 674 26.08 5.91 -4.99
N ASP A 675 26.20 4.59 -5.17
CA ASP A 675 25.92 3.91 -6.44
C ASP A 675 24.47 3.45 -6.56
N ASP A 676 23.69 3.62 -5.49
CA ASP A 676 22.37 3.02 -5.32
C ASP A 676 21.25 3.89 -5.93
N ILE A 677 20.25 3.25 -6.55
CA ILE A 677 19.17 3.97 -7.25
C ILE A 677 17.99 4.17 -6.31
N GLN A 678 17.58 5.42 -6.06
CA GLN A 678 16.43 5.74 -5.21
C GLN A 678 15.13 5.04 -5.69
N ASP A 679 14.92 4.98 -7.00
CA ASP A 679 13.74 4.35 -7.61
C ASP A 679 13.57 2.87 -7.24
N LYS A 680 14.67 2.12 -7.03
CA LYS A 680 14.63 0.71 -6.57
C LYS A 680 13.93 0.61 -5.22
N TRP A 681 14.29 1.48 -4.28
CA TRP A 681 13.76 1.48 -2.92
C TRP A 681 12.32 2.02 -2.83
N ILE A 682 11.96 2.95 -3.72
CA ILE A 682 10.57 3.41 -3.88
C ILE A 682 9.69 2.22 -4.29
N LEU A 683 10.12 1.44 -5.29
CA LEU A 683 9.36 0.29 -5.79
C LEU A 683 9.29 -0.86 -4.76
N ALA A 684 10.36 -1.07 -4.00
CA ALA A 684 10.39 -2.02 -2.89
C ALA A 684 9.38 -1.68 -1.78
N GLY A 685 8.86 -0.44 -1.77
CA GLY A 685 7.87 0.00 -0.79
C GLY A 685 8.47 0.18 0.60
N VAL A 686 9.72 0.65 0.66
CA VAL A 686 10.45 0.89 1.93
C VAL A 686 9.70 1.92 2.76
N ALA A 687 9.44 1.57 4.02
CA ALA A 687 8.75 2.42 4.98
C ALA A 687 9.23 2.15 6.41
N LEU A 688 9.14 3.17 7.26
CA LEU A 688 9.40 3.08 8.68
C LEU A 688 8.09 2.93 9.45
N PHE A 689 8.15 2.22 10.57
CA PHE A 689 7.02 1.95 11.46
C PHE A 689 7.39 2.22 12.90
N LEU A 690 6.44 2.77 13.66
CA LEU A 690 6.55 2.91 15.11
C LEU A 690 6.32 1.58 15.83
N SER A 691 5.40 0.75 15.36
CA SER A 691 5.13 -0.56 15.97
C SER A 691 5.34 -1.70 14.99
N ASN A 692 5.81 -2.83 15.52
CA ASN A 692 5.67 -4.12 14.85
C ASN A 692 4.24 -4.63 15.06
N ASP A 693 3.58 -5.13 14.01
CA ASP A 693 2.21 -5.64 14.10
C ASP A 693 2.14 -7.16 14.34
#